data_AF-M7Y7C2-F1
#
_entry.id   AF-M7Y7C2-F1
#
_cell.length_a   1.000
_cell.length_b   1.000
_cell.length_c   1.000
_cell.angle_alpha   90.00
_cell.angle_beta   90.00
_cell.angle_gamma   90.00
#
_symmetry.space_group_name_H-M   'P 1'
#
loop_
_entity.id
_entity.type
_entity.pdbx_description
1 polymer ?
#
loop_
_entity_poly.entity_id
_entity_poly.type
_entity_poly.pdbx_seq_one_letter_code
_entity_poly.pdbx_strand_id
1 'polypeptide(L)'
;MNISHFKKSPWLAMGILFLWFAACGPKDDPTVKPDENRFTPVVLTEGMDEPMAMTFLPGNRILFVERKGGVKILDETTKTVTLVATIPVNTKYTNKEGAVREAEEGLMGVIADPNYEKNNWIYMYYADPDLPKHVLARWELKGNELVESSKKVVLEVQTQREECCHTGGGMAFDKDGNLFLTVGNNTVNPREGSSNLDERPGHENADDQRAPGNTNDLRGKILRIHPEPDGTYTIPKGNLFPEGTEKTRPEIYTMGHRNPWRVSWDSETGFIYWGEVGPDAVVDSIWGPKGYDEFNQAKGPGFFGWPYFIGNNQAYTRHDHAAGTYGAPYDVNKPVNESVNNTGLRELPTPVVPAMIWYPYGISEEFPMLGSSGRSATGGPVFRKANFKKDAPFVFPAYYEGKWLIVDFMRGWIMAVTMDKNGDYVSMERFMPSHTFSSAIDMTFGPDGALYVLEYGSAWFRGNANSRLIKIEYNAGNRKPNVTAAVDKNAGAVPFTAKFSSEGTNDYDDYDGGKLNYEWLISSDNGVNTLLKEANPSFEFTQPGTYQVTLTVTDTKGEKNAQTLEVTAGNEPPQVSIAFSGNRTFYFGQPEFSYEVSVTDKEDGSTAEGKIKQEEVAITFDYVPKGFDPIEIASKQSGAESMAVLNLGKNLIEGSDCKSCHQLDKTSIGPSYQAVAERYPKTPENVKLLISKVINGGSGVWGDHGMAAHPGLSEADARRMVEYILSVNEVKPTVASLPLKGSVKPAVPEGEDGQGGYLLRAFYADKGAGQVGSLSGLDFVALKNPFLNPQESSHRKGVQLMTTPQVNFFVTGNDSEVGFEDIDLTGVQQIDLYVQVSTRVQAKGGQVEVRLGSPTGALIGTSNAVAPKEQAFMRPPAGVNPIEWRRQNATKAQVVLSQAVEGKQNIYFVFKNPQAKPEEILMNIQEIRFMNVRE
;
A
#
# COMPACT_ATOMS: atom_id res chain seq x y z
N MET A 1 -13.78 -58.74 72.69
CA MET A 1 -15.18 -59.08 72.34
C MET A 1 -15.51 -58.39 71.02
N ASN A 2 -16.06 -59.13 70.05
CA ASN A 2 -16.68 -58.72 68.77
C ASN A 2 -15.84 -57.78 67.83
N ILE A 3 -15.46 -58.13 66.59
CA ILE A 3 -16.20 -58.72 65.44
C ILE A 3 -17.36 -57.77 65.03
N SER A 4 -17.41 -57.14 63.85
CA SER A 4 -17.21 -57.67 62.49
C SER A 4 -16.83 -56.61 61.42
N HIS A 5 -15.99 -57.00 60.45
CA HIS A 5 -16.13 -56.88 58.97
C HIS A 5 -16.46 -55.51 58.30
N PHE A 6 -16.02 -55.15 57.08
CA PHE A 6 -15.00 -55.60 56.10
C PHE A 6 -14.85 -54.47 55.02
N LYS A 7 -14.01 -54.47 53.96
CA LYS A 7 -13.11 -55.48 53.35
C LYS A 7 -11.62 -55.07 53.50
N LYS A 8 -10.95 -54.72 52.38
CA LYS A 8 -9.52 -54.38 52.13
C LYS A 8 -9.50 -53.56 50.80
N SER A 9 -8.72 -52.47 50.64
CA SER A 9 -7.29 -52.40 50.22
C SER A 9 -7.06 -52.98 48.80
N PRO A 10 -6.23 -52.37 47.91
CA PRO A 10 -4.83 -52.03 48.25
C PRO A 10 -4.13 -50.82 47.58
N TRP A 11 -3.15 -50.22 48.30
CA TRP A 11 -1.76 -49.91 47.85
C TRP A 11 -1.54 -48.90 46.68
N LEU A 12 -0.40 -48.21 46.53
CA LEU A 12 0.70 -47.77 47.43
C LEU A 12 1.40 -46.58 46.73
N ALA A 13 2.02 -45.69 47.50
CA ALA A 13 3.08 -44.72 47.11
C ALA A 13 3.34 -44.45 45.60
N MET A 14 2.95 -43.27 45.12
CA MET A 14 3.64 -42.62 44.00
C MET A 14 3.82 -41.13 44.30
N GLY A 15 5.00 -40.79 44.82
CA GLY A 15 5.46 -39.42 45.01
C GLY A 15 6.77 -39.21 44.26
N ILE A 16 7.01 -37.98 43.83
CA ILE A 16 8.21 -37.51 43.11
C ILE A 16 8.31 -38.02 41.65
N LEU A 17 7.57 -37.38 40.74
CA LEU A 17 8.14 -36.64 39.60
C LEU A 17 7.04 -35.83 38.87
N PHE A 18 6.79 -34.61 39.35
CA PHE A 18 6.11 -33.57 38.56
C PHE A 18 6.98 -32.30 38.62
N LEU A 19 8.11 -32.39 37.93
CA LEU A 19 8.91 -31.21 37.60
C LEU A 19 8.06 -30.31 36.70
N TRP A 20 8.00 -29.03 37.07
CA TRP A 20 7.29 -28.01 36.31
C TRP A 20 7.80 -27.94 34.87
N PHE A 21 6.98 -28.39 33.90
CA PHE A 21 6.97 -27.75 32.59
C PHE A 21 6.16 -26.44 32.69
N ALA A 22 6.73 -25.48 33.42
CA ALA A 22 6.39 -24.09 33.18
C ALA A 22 6.91 -23.77 31.77
N ALA A 23 6.00 -23.56 30.82
CA ALA A 23 6.36 -23.20 29.46
C ALA A 23 7.22 -21.94 29.50
N CYS A 24 8.52 -22.10 29.22
CA CYS A 24 9.45 -21.00 29.10
C CYS A 24 9.24 -20.35 27.72
N GLY A 25 8.10 -19.68 27.57
CA GLY A 25 7.93 -18.69 26.51
C GLY A 25 9.00 -17.60 26.66
N PRO A 26 9.32 -16.86 25.59
CA PRO A 26 10.14 -15.65 25.73
C PRO A 26 9.51 -14.78 26.83
N LYS A 27 10.32 -14.35 27.80
CA LYS A 27 9.84 -13.33 28.73
C LYS A 27 9.58 -12.07 27.90
N ASP A 28 8.47 -11.43 28.18
CA ASP A 28 8.08 -10.16 27.56
C ASP A 28 9.02 -9.04 28.07
N ASP A 29 10.20 -8.97 27.46
CA ASP A 29 11.30 -8.12 27.86
C ASP A 29 11.20 -6.76 27.16
N PRO A 30 11.02 -5.64 27.90
CA PRO A 30 10.86 -4.32 27.31
C PRO A 30 12.13 -3.79 26.64
N THR A 31 13.27 -4.49 26.74
CA THR A 31 14.53 -4.09 26.10
C THR A 31 14.76 -4.77 24.74
N VAL A 32 14.03 -5.85 24.43
CA VAL A 32 14.23 -6.63 23.20
C VAL A 32 13.26 -6.17 22.13
N LYS A 33 13.79 -5.58 21.05
CA LYS A 33 12.99 -5.26 19.87
C LYS A 33 12.49 -6.55 19.20
N PRO A 34 11.18 -6.71 18.94
CA PRO A 34 10.68 -7.86 18.20
C PRO A 34 11.04 -7.78 16.71
N ASP A 35 11.22 -8.94 16.08
CA ASP A 35 11.40 -9.05 14.63
C ASP A 35 10.21 -8.46 13.87
N GLU A 36 10.48 -7.81 12.74
CA GLU A 36 9.44 -7.24 11.87
C GLU A 36 8.44 -8.32 11.39
N ASN A 37 8.92 -9.53 11.08
CA ASN A 37 8.08 -10.63 10.60
C ASN A 37 7.15 -11.25 11.67
N ARG A 38 7.16 -10.74 12.92
CA ARG A 38 6.11 -11.02 13.90
C ARG A 38 4.87 -10.15 13.71
N PHE A 39 4.94 -9.11 12.88
CA PHE A 39 3.82 -8.22 12.56
C PHE A 39 3.27 -8.57 11.18
N THR A 40 2.07 -9.16 11.16
CA THR A 40 1.40 -9.58 9.92
C THR A 40 0.35 -8.55 9.50
N PRO A 41 0.51 -7.85 8.36
CA PRO A 41 -0.51 -6.96 7.84
C PRO A 41 -1.60 -7.76 7.12
N VAL A 42 -2.83 -7.65 7.60
CA VAL A 42 -4.03 -8.28 7.05
C VAL A 42 -4.93 -7.19 6.47
N VAL A 43 -5.12 -7.18 5.16
CA VAL A 43 -6.08 -6.28 4.50
C VAL A 43 -7.50 -6.75 4.84
N LEU A 44 -8.31 -5.88 5.43
CA LEU A 44 -9.70 -6.19 5.79
C LEU A 44 -10.68 -5.75 4.70
N THR A 45 -10.39 -4.62 4.05
CA THR A 45 -11.10 -4.08 2.89
C THR A 45 -10.19 -3.11 2.13
N GLU A 46 -10.47 -2.89 0.84
CA GLU A 46 -9.77 -1.94 -0.02
C GLU A 46 -10.73 -1.28 -1.04
N GLY A 47 -10.27 -0.26 -1.76
CA GLY A 47 -11.07 0.40 -2.82
C GLY A 47 -12.07 1.45 -2.34
N MET A 48 -11.80 2.11 -1.22
CA MET A 48 -12.62 3.17 -0.61
C MET A 48 -12.55 4.52 -1.36
N ASP A 49 -13.57 5.36 -1.16
CA ASP A 49 -13.67 6.72 -1.72
C ASP A 49 -13.26 7.79 -0.70
N GLU A 50 -11.96 8.06 -0.60
CA GLU A 50 -11.40 9.06 0.32
C GLU A 50 -11.71 8.78 1.80
N PRO A 51 -11.27 7.64 2.36
CA PRO A 51 -11.49 7.32 3.77
C PRO A 51 -10.75 8.33 4.67
N MET A 52 -11.35 8.71 5.80
CA MET A 52 -10.85 9.79 6.66
C MET A 52 -10.56 9.35 8.09
N ALA A 53 -11.49 8.64 8.74
CA ALA A 53 -11.35 8.25 10.14
C ALA A 53 -12.11 6.95 10.44
N MET A 54 -11.71 6.25 11.51
CA MET A 54 -12.34 5.00 11.97
C MET A 54 -12.51 4.90 13.48
N THR A 55 -13.44 4.05 13.93
CA THR A 55 -13.68 3.75 15.33
C THR A 55 -14.26 2.34 15.49
N PHE A 56 -13.98 1.69 16.62
CA PHE A 56 -14.41 0.30 16.87
C PHE A 56 -15.79 0.24 17.51
N LEU A 57 -16.59 -0.73 17.07
CA LEU A 57 -17.89 -1.07 17.63
C LEU A 57 -17.87 -2.51 18.17
N PRO A 58 -18.73 -2.83 19.16
CA PRO A 58 -18.89 -4.19 19.67
C PRO A 58 -19.25 -5.20 18.56
N GLY A 59 -18.68 -6.40 18.69
CA GLY A 59 -18.93 -7.54 17.81
C GLY A 59 -18.06 -7.58 16.55
N ASN A 60 -16.78 -7.20 16.65
CA ASN A 60 -15.80 -7.20 15.53
C ASN A 60 -16.27 -6.33 14.35
N ARG A 61 -16.80 -5.14 14.67
CA ARG A 61 -17.30 -4.17 13.68
C ARG A 61 -16.49 -2.89 13.74
N ILE A 62 -16.11 -2.37 12.58
CA ILE A 62 -15.35 -1.12 12.45
C ILE A 62 -16.20 -0.13 11.69
N LEU A 63 -16.52 0.98 12.32
CA LEU A 63 -17.17 2.12 11.68
C LEU A 63 -16.09 3.02 11.10
N PHE A 64 -16.18 3.34 9.81
CA PHE A 64 -15.29 4.30 9.16
C PHE A 64 -16.09 5.28 8.30
N VAL A 65 -15.49 6.43 8.02
CA VAL A 65 -16.11 7.50 7.25
C VAL A 65 -15.25 7.94 6.06
N GLU A 66 -15.93 8.37 5.01
CA GLU A 66 -15.37 8.86 3.75
C GLU A 66 -15.67 10.34 3.59
N ARG A 67 -14.71 11.13 3.05
CA ARG A 67 -14.79 12.61 2.99
C ARG A 67 -16.08 13.10 2.32
N LYS A 68 -16.58 12.40 1.31
CA LYS A 68 -17.82 12.73 0.60
C LYS A 68 -19.11 12.43 1.38
N GLY A 69 -19.01 12.08 2.67
CA GLY A 69 -20.15 11.88 3.57
C GLY A 69 -20.55 10.42 3.79
N GLY A 70 -19.85 9.45 3.17
CA GLY A 70 -20.13 8.03 3.34
C GLY A 70 -19.84 7.57 4.77
N VAL A 71 -20.81 6.92 5.41
CA VAL A 71 -20.67 6.29 6.73
C VAL A 71 -20.81 4.78 6.55
N LYS A 72 -19.75 4.03 6.83
CA LYS A 72 -19.64 2.60 6.49
C LYS A 72 -19.24 1.76 7.69
N ILE A 73 -19.84 0.58 7.81
CA ILE A 73 -19.44 -0.45 8.78
C ILE A 73 -18.82 -1.62 8.04
N LEU A 74 -17.59 -1.97 8.42
CA LEU A 74 -16.97 -3.26 8.11
C LEU A 74 -17.29 -4.25 9.23
N ASP A 75 -17.73 -5.45 8.88
CA ASP A 75 -17.72 -6.63 9.76
C ASP A 75 -16.43 -7.44 9.50
N GLU A 76 -15.56 -7.57 10.50
CA GLU A 76 -14.25 -8.19 10.33
C GLU A 76 -14.32 -9.72 10.13
N THR A 77 -15.43 -10.35 10.49
CA THR A 77 -15.62 -11.81 10.41
C THR A 77 -16.00 -12.21 8.99
N THR A 78 -16.90 -11.45 8.38
CA THR A 78 -17.44 -11.67 7.03
C THR A 78 -16.71 -10.87 5.96
N LYS A 79 -15.84 -9.92 6.35
CA LYS A 79 -15.20 -8.89 5.49
C LYS A 79 -16.20 -8.04 4.69
N THR A 80 -17.46 -8.01 5.11
CA THR A 80 -18.51 -7.26 4.41
C THR A 80 -18.51 -5.80 4.84
N VAL A 81 -18.44 -4.89 3.87
CA VAL A 81 -18.61 -3.44 4.08
C VAL A 81 -20.05 -3.04 3.74
N THR A 82 -20.72 -2.39 4.68
CA THR A 82 -22.09 -1.89 4.54
C THR A 82 -22.09 -0.36 4.61
N LEU A 83 -22.66 0.32 3.61
CA LEU A 83 -23.00 1.74 3.71
C LEU A 83 -24.23 1.88 4.62
N VAL A 84 -24.08 2.54 5.77
CA VAL A 84 -25.16 2.69 6.76
C VAL A 84 -25.85 4.05 6.68
N ALA A 85 -25.15 5.08 6.20
CA ALA A 85 -25.71 6.40 5.92
C ALA A 85 -24.82 7.19 4.94
N THR A 86 -25.38 8.24 4.34
CA THR A 86 -24.64 9.29 3.66
C THR A 86 -25.01 10.63 4.31
N ILE A 87 -24.05 11.27 4.97
CA ILE A 87 -24.22 12.59 5.56
C ILE A 87 -24.05 13.65 4.47
N PRO A 88 -25.01 14.57 4.26
CA PRO A 88 -24.81 15.71 3.37
C PRO A 88 -23.67 16.60 3.87
N VAL A 89 -22.67 16.83 3.02
CA VAL A 89 -21.48 17.63 3.35
C VAL A 89 -21.08 18.54 2.19
N ASN A 90 -20.48 19.68 2.50
CA ASN A 90 -19.78 20.47 1.49
C ASN A 90 -18.43 19.83 1.16
N THR A 91 -18.04 19.89 -0.11
CA THR A 91 -16.75 19.39 -0.63
C THR A 91 -16.07 20.40 -1.55
N LYS A 92 -16.54 21.65 -1.60
CA LYS A 92 -16.13 22.66 -2.59
C LYS A 92 -15.78 24.00 -1.95
N TYR A 93 -14.77 24.66 -2.49
CA TYR A 93 -14.56 26.10 -2.29
C TYR A 93 -15.02 26.87 -3.52
N THR A 94 -15.61 28.04 -3.32
CA THR A 94 -16.03 28.97 -4.39
C THR A 94 -15.48 30.34 -4.05
N ASN A 95 -14.44 30.78 -4.76
CA ASN A 95 -13.77 32.03 -4.43
C ASN A 95 -14.55 33.28 -4.90
N LYS A 96 -14.04 34.48 -4.60
CA LYS A 96 -14.71 35.77 -4.90
C LYS A 96 -14.95 35.99 -6.40
N GLU A 97 -14.17 35.36 -7.28
CA GLU A 97 -14.35 35.38 -8.74
C GLU A 97 -15.31 34.29 -9.25
N GLY A 98 -15.87 33.45 -8.37
CA GLY A 98 -16.79 32.36 -8.71
C GLY A 98 -16.10 31.09 -9.19
N ALA A 99 -14.79 30.96 -9.03
CA ALA A 99 -14.06 29.74 -9.40
C ALA A 99 -14.29 28.64 -8.36
N VAL A 100 -14.87 27.51 -8.80
CA VAL A 100 -15.17 26.35 -7.95
C VAL A 100 -14.03 25.33 -8.01
N ARG A 101 -13.61 24.82 -6.85
CA ARG A 101 -12.56 23.80 -6.72
C ARG A 101 -12.87 22.81 -5.59
N GLU A 102 -12.22 21.65 -5.58
CA GLU A 102 -12.27 20.72 -4.45
C GLU A 102 -11.81 21.42 -3.16
N ALA A 103 -12.49 21.11 -2.07
CA ALA A 103 -12.09 21.48 -0.72
C ALA A 103 -11.52 20.27 0.02
N GLU A 104 -10.66 20.53 1.00
CA GLU A 104 -10.21 19.52 1.97
C GLU A 104 -11.31 19.11 2.95
N GLU A 105 -12.36 19.94 3.09
CA GLU A 105 -13.50 19.70 3.98
C GLU A 105 -14.48 18.66 3.41
N GLY A 106 -15.35 18.15 4.30
CA GLY A 106 -16.25 17.04 4.07
C GLY A 106 -16.68 16.41 5.39
N LEU A 107 -16.86 15.08 5.44
CA LEU A 107 -16.98 14.31 6.68
C LEU A 107 -15.59 13.86 7.14
N MET A 108 -15.11 14.40 8.26
CA MET A 108 -13.67 14.45 8.58
C MET A 108 -13.24 13.55 9.73
N GLY A 109 -14.17 13.30 10.65
CA GLY A 109 -13.92 12.52 11.86
C GLY A 109 -15.16 11.78 12.32
N VAL A 110 -14.94 10.60 12.90
CA VAL A 110 -15.94 9.77 13.57
C VAL A 110 -15.33 9.18 14.84
N ILE A 111 -16.09 9.12 15.93
CA ILE A 111 -15.69 8.42 17.15
C ILE A 111 -16.91 7.85 17.87
N ALA A 112 -16.81 6.61 18.35
CA ALA A 112 -17.81 6.01 19.22
C ALA A 112 -17.66 6.55 20.65
N ASP A 113 -18.79 6.76 21.32
CA ASP A 113 -18.81 7.11 22.75
C ASP A 113 -18.18 5.98 23.61
N PRO A 114 -17.43 6.28 24.68
CA PRO A 114 -16.88 5.25 25.57
C PRO A 114 -17.92 4.32 26.20
N ASN A 115 -19.20 4.73 26.25
CA ASN A 115 -20.34 3.92 26.68
C ASN A 115 -21.24 3.47 25.50
N TYR A 116 -20.72 3.37 24.27
CA TYR A 116 -21.47 2.96 23.07
C TYR A 116 -22.32 1.69 23.30
N GLU A 117 -21.80 0.68 24.02
CA GLU A 117 -22.56 -0.54 24.37
C GLU A 117 -23.89 -0.28 25.10
N LYS A 118 -24.06 0.89 25.73
CA LYS A 118 -25.24 1.30 26.49
C LYS A 118 -26.07 2.36 25.76
N ASN A 119 -25.42 3.39 25.21
CA ASN A 119 -26.09 4.55 24.61
C ASN A 119 -26.18 4.51 23.08
N ASN A 120 -25.40 3.65 22.42
CA ASN A 120 -25.25 3.55 20.96
C ASN A 120 -24.77 4.86 20.30
N TRP A 121 -24.11 5.76 21.04
CA TRP A 121 -23.75 7.09 20.53
C TRP A 121 -22.47 7.08 19.69
N ILE A 122 -22.56 7.74 18.54
CA ILE A 122 -21.39 8.13 17.73
C ILE A 122 -21.38 9.64 17.55
N TYR A 123 -20.18 10.21 17.50
CA TYR A 123 -19.93 11.62 17.20
C TYR A 123 -19.29 11.72 15.82
N MET A 124 -19.74 12.67 15.01
CA MET A 124 -19.16 12.98 13.70
C MET A 124 -18.89 14.48 13.60
N TYR A 125 -17.74 14.81 13.00
CA TYR A 125 -17.35 16.19 12.68
C TYR A 125 -17.30 16.37 11.16
N TYR A 126 -18.11 17.30 10.65
CA TYR A 126 -18.33 17.46 9.21
C TYR A 126 -18.59 18.91 8.79
N ALA A 127 -18.33 19.21 7.52
CA ALA A 127 -18.66 20.48 6.90
C ALA A 127 -20.15 20.53 6.51
N ASP A 128 -20.88 21.51 7.04
CA ASP A 128 -22.31 21.71 6.76
C ASP A 128 -22.54 21.85 5.23
N PRO A 129 -23.56 21.23 4.63
CA PRO A 129 -23.72 21.26 3.17
C PRO A 129 -23.88 22.68 2.60
N ASP A 130 -24.49 23.60 3.35
CA ASP A 130 -24.95 24.90 2.84
C ASP A 130 -24.24 26.07 3.53
N LEU A 131 -24.08 26.01 4.86
CA LEU A 131 -23.58 27.11 5.68
C LEU A 131 -22.05 27.03 5.87
N PRO A 132 -21.32 28.17 5.92
CA PRO A 132 -19.87 28.20 6.11
C PRO A 132 -19.49 27.90 7.56
N LYS A 133 -19.69 26.65 7.98
CA LYS A 133 -19.37 26.13 9.31
C LYS A 133 -19.06 24.64 9.26
N HIS A 134 -18.30 24.19 10.24
CA HIS A 134 -18.18 22.78 10.60
C HIS A 134 -19.04 22.47 11.82
N VAL A 135 -19.57 21.25 11.87
CA VAL A 135 -20.54 20.80 12.86
C VAL A 135 -20.02 19.53 13.52
N LEU A 136 -19.86 19.58 14.84
CA LEU A 136 -19.79 18.39 15.69
C LEU A 136 -21.22 18.01 16.07
N ALA A 137 -21.65 16.80 15.69
CA ALA A 137 -22.97 16.29 16.05
C ALA A 137 -22.92 14.81 16.45
N ARG A 138 -23.93 14.40 17.22
CA ARG A 138 -24.06 13.07 17.81
C ARG A 138 -25.35 12.39 17.36
N TRP A 139 -25.25 11.12 16.97
CA TRP A 139 -26.36 10.24 16.61
C TRP A 139 -26.33 8.96 17.43
N GLU A 140 -27.47 8.27 17.49
CA GLU A 140 -27.57 6.85 17.85
C GLU A 140 -27.37 5.99 16.60
N LEU A 141 -26.41 5.06 16.64
CA LEU A 141 -26.16 4.05 15.62
C LEU A 141 -26.52 2.67 16.19
N LYS A 142 -27.71 2.14 15.85
CA LYS A 142 -28.24 0.89 16.43
C LYS A 142 -28.08 -0.26 15.45
N GLY A 143 -27.32 -1.28 15.84
CA GLY A 143 -26.90 -2.32 14.90
C GLY A 143 -26.12 -1.67 13.75
N ASN A 144 -26.62 -1.78 12.52
CA ASN A 144 -26.05 -1.16 11.34
C ASN A 144 -26.97 -0.05 10.76
N GLU A 145 -27.82 0.58 11.58
CA GLU A 145 -28.72 1.67 11.18
C GLU A 145 -28.39 2.97 11.93
N LEU A 146 -28.18 4.06 11.19
CA LEU A 146 -28.05 5.40 11.76
C LEU A 146 -29.43 6.01 12.00
N VAL A 147 -29.80 6.26 13.25
CA VAL A 147 -31.12 6.80 13.60
C VAL A 147 -31.12 8.31 13.37
N GLU A 148 -31.43 8.78 12.17
CA GLU A 148 -31.31 10.20 11.79
C GLU A 148 -32.10 11.15 12.72
N SER A 149 -33.27 10.74 13.21
CA SER A 149 -34.08 11.52 14.16
C SER A 149 -33.44 11.71 15.55
N SER A 150 -32.37 10.98 15.86
CA SER A 150 -31.61 11.09 17.12
C SER A 150 -30.51 12.16 17.09
N LYS A 151 -30.30 12.81 15.93
CA LYS A 151 -29.26 13.83 15.70
C LYS A 151 -29.32 14.94 16.75
N LYS A 152 -28.16 15.25 17.34
CA LYS A 152 -27.93 16.40 18.20
C LYS A 152 -26.71 17.17 17.73
N VAL A 153 -26.87 18.46 17.44
CA VAL A 153 -25.73 19.37 17.23
C VAL A 153 -25.12 19.68 18.60
N VAL A 154 -23.82 19.42 18.76
CA VAL A 154 -23.08 19.62 20.00
C VAL A 154 -22.29 20.92 19.95
N LEU A 155 -21.54 21.15 18.86
CA LEU A 155 -20.72 22.34 18.68
C LEU A 155 -20.69 22.75 17.21
N GLU A 156 -20.68 24.06 16.95
CA GLU A 156 -20.51 24.62 15.61
C GLU A 156 -19.26 25.53 15.59
N VAL A 157 -18.42 25.35 14.58
CA VAL A 157 -17.23 26.17 14.32
C VAL A 157 -17.47 26.93 13.03
N GLN A 158 -17.45 28.27 13.07
CA GLN A 158 -17.59 29.10 11.87
C GLN A 158 -16.36 28.97 10.98
N THR A 159 -16.55 28.91 9.66
CA THR A 159 -15.47 28.80 8.67
C THR A 159 -15.67 29.78 7.52
N GLN A 160 -14.71 29.82 6.58
CA GLN A 160 -14.81 30.45 5.27
C GLN A 160 -14.78 29.39 4.17
N ARG A 161 -15.39 29.70 3.01
CA ARG A 161 -15.50 28.79 1.85
C ARG A 161 -14.98 29.37 0.53
N GLU A 162 -14.27 30.49 0.61
CA GLU A 162 -13.71 31.15 -0.56
C GLU A 162 -12.40 30.48 -0.99
N GLU A 163 -11.57 30.15 0.00
CA GLU A 163 -10.22 29.64 -0.20
C GLU A 163 -9.99 28.34 0.60
N CYS A 164 -8.99 27.58 0.18
CA CYS A 164 -8.41 26.48 0.96
C CYS A 164 -7.45 27.10 1.99
N CYS A 165 -7.22 26.57 3.20
CA CYS A 165 -7.19 25.15 3.54
C CYS A 165 -7.44 24.88 5.05
N HIS A 166 -7.20 23.62 5.46
CA HIS A 166 -7.04 23.11 6.83
C HIS A 166 -8.33 23.01 7.66
N THR A 167 -8.70 21.77 7.97
CA THR A 167 -9.97 21.43 8.63
C THR A 167 -9.78 20.81 10.02
N GLY A 168 -8.74 20.00 10.23
CA GLY A 168 -8.62 19.14 11.42
C GLY A 168 -9.67 18.02 11.42
N GLY A 169 -10.35 17.82 12.54
CA GLY A 169 -11.42 16.84 12.71
C GLY A 169 -11.02 15.51 13.35
N GLY A 170 -9.79 15.38 13.86
CA GLY A 170 -9.40 14.28 14.73
C GLY A 170 -10.06 14.40 16.11
N MET A 171 -10.42 13.28 16.71
CA MET A 171 -11.13 13.22 17.98
C MET A 171 -10.57 12.13 18.89
N ALA A 172 -10.57 12.38 20.20
CA ALA A 172 -10.22 11.40 21.23
C ALA A 172 -11.02 11.65 22.50
N PHE A 173 -11.37 10.59 23.24
CA PHE A 173 -11.96 10.71 24.58
C PHE A 173 -10.91 10.41 25.67
N ASP A 174 -10.94 11.16 26.77
CA ASP A 174 -10.26 10.75 28.00
C ASP A 174 -11.13 9.82 28.86
N LYS A 175 -10.51 9.21 29.89
CA LYS A 175 -11.19 8.33 30.87
C LYS A 175 -12.38 8.96 31.61
N ASP A 176 -12.48 10.29 31.63
CA ASP A 176 -13.54 11.02 32.33
C ASP A 176 -14.66 11.45 31.36
N GLY A 177 -14.61 11.00 30.10
CA GLY A 177 -15.62 11.26 29.08
C GLY A 177 -15.47 12.61 28.38
N ASN A 178 -14.36 13.33 28.57
CA ASN A 178 -14.14 14.59 27.86
C ASN A 178 -13.66 14.30 26.43
N LEU A 179 -14.29 14.95 25.46
CA LEU A 179 -13.96 14.87 24.04
C LEU A 179 -12.95 15.96 23.68
N PHE A 180 -11.80 15.53 23.16
CA PHE A 180 -10.87 16.38 22.43
C PHE A 180 -11.26 16.43 20.95
N LEU A 181 -11.19 17.61 20.34
CA LEU A 181 -11.46 17.83 18.91
C LEU A 181 -10.40 18.77 18.32
N THR A 182 -9.72 18.35 17.25
CA THR A 182 -8.79 19.20 16.49
C THR A 182 -9.54 20.07 15.48
N VAL A 183 -9.16 21.34 15.38
CA VAL A 183 -9.78 22.31 14.47
C VAL A 183 -8.70 23.11 13.74
N GLY A 184 -8.68 23.03 12.41
CA GLY A 184 -7.75 23.79 11.56
C GLY A 184 -7.92 25.31 11.64
N ASN A 185 -6.90 26.07 11.21
CA ASN A 185 -6.94 27.53 11.18
C ASN A 185 -7.99 28.10 10.20
N ASN A 186 -8.28 27.36 9.12
CA ASN A 186 -9.18 27.76 8.04
C ASN A 186 -8.76 29.12 7.41
N THR A 187 -7.48 29.23 7.09
CA THR A 187 -6.80 30.38 6.45
C THR A 187 -6.13 29.94 5.14
N VAL A 188 -5.93 30.87 4.20
CA VAL A 188 -5.26 30.58 2.92
C VAL A 188 -3.76 30.38 3.05
N ASN A 189 -3.23 29.42 2.28
CA ASN A 189 -1.79 29.22 2.17
C ASN A 189 -1.15 30.37 1.37
N PRO A 190 -0.16 31.10 1.94
CA PRO A 190 0.51 32.18 1.23
C PRO A 190 1.38 31.61 0.13
N ARG A 191 1.57 32.39 -0.94
CA ARG A 191 2.33 31.98 -2.13
C ARG A 191 3.81 31.70 -1.80
N GLU A 192 4.32 32.38 -0.78
CA GLU A 192 5.66 32.33 -0.25
C GLU A 192 5.89 31.10 0.65
N GLY A 193 4.82 30.44 1.11
CA GLY A 193 4.88 29.26 1.97
C GLY A 193 5.28 29.54 3.43
N SER A 194 5.17 30.78 3.92
CA SER A 194 5.44 31.17 5.31
C SER A 194 4.17 31.19 6.18
N SER A 195 4.23 31.82 7.37
CA SER A 195 3.05 32.37 8.05
C SER A 195 2.29 33.36 7.16
N ASN A 196 0.96 33.40 7.26
CA ASN A 196 0.13 34.36 6.55
C ASN A 196 -0.44 35.42 7.51
N LEU A 197 -0.07 36.69 7.31
CA LEU A 197 -0.28 37.77 8.27
C LEU A 197 -0.94 39.01 7.60
N ASP A 198 -1.68 38.80 6.50
CA ASP A 198 -2.22 39.89 5.68
C ASP A 198 -3.52 40.46 6.26
N GLU A 199 -3.37 41.35 7.24
CA GLU A 199 -4.47 42.02 7.95
C GLU A 199 -5.18 43.13 7.16
N ARG A 200 -4.89 43.30 5.86
CA ARG A 200 -5.49 44.36 5.04
C ARG A 200 -6.99 44.10 4.76
N PRO A 201 -7.84 45.14 4.64
CA PRO A 201 -9.25 44.96 4.30
C PRO A 201 -9.45 44.17 3.00
N GLY A 202 -10.33 43.17 3.03
CA GLY A 202 -10.59 42.23 1.93
C GLY A 202 -9.66 41.01 1.87
N HIS A 203 -8.61 40.97 2.71
CA HIS A 203 -7.64 39.89 2.86
C HIS A 203 -7.84 39.10 4.16
N GLU A 204 -9.01 39.16 4.79
CA GLU A 204 -9.28 38.54 6.11
C GLU A 204 -9.04 37.03 6.10
N ASN A 205 -9.19 36.36 4.96
CA ASN A 205 -8.89 34.93 4.80
C ASN A 205 -7.39 34.60 4.64
N ALA A 206 -6.52 35.61 4.65
CA ALA A 206 -5.06 35.54 4.64
C ALA A 206 -4.41 36.07 5.94
N ASP A 207 -5.20 36.33 6.97
CA ASP A 207 -4.72 36.70 8.30
C ASP A 207 -4.89 35.53 9.28
N ASP A 208 -3.82 34.79 9.56
CA ASP A 208 -3.86 33.73 10.58
C ASP A 208 -4.03 34.27 12.01
N GLN A 209 -3.72 35.54 12.26
CA GLN A 209 -3.82 36.11 13.60
C GLN A 209 -5.28 36.15 14.08
N ARG A 210 -6.25 36.23 13.15
CA ARG A 210 -7.69 36.24 13.46
C ARG A 210 -8.21 34.94 14.09
N ALA A 211 -7.52 33.82 13.89
CA ALA A 211 -8.00 32.47 14.20
C ALA A 211 -7.05 31.73 15.16
N PRO A 212 -5.97 31.03 14.75
CA PRO A 212 -5.07 30.33 15.68
C PRO A 212 -4.56 31.19 16.83
N GLY A 213 -4.12 32.42 16.54
CA GLY A 213 -3.64 33.40 17.53
C GLY A 213 -4.74 34.15 18.28
N ASN A 214 -6.03 33.96 17.96
CA ASN A 214 -7.15 34.61 18.63
C ASN A 214 -7.71 33.72 19.74
N THR A 215 -7.75 34.23 20.96
CA THR A 215 -8.27 33.53 22.15
C THR A 215 -9.79 33.40 22.16
N ASN A 216 -10.49 34.16 21.31
CA ASN A 216 -11.95 34.20 21.20
C ASN A 216 -12.50 33.47 19.95
N ASP A 217 -11.64 32.73 19.23
CA ASP A 217 -12.01 31.94 18.05
C ASP A 217 -11.71 30.44 18.28
N LEU A 218 -12.54 29.55 17.72
CA LEU A 218 -12.39 28.10 17.86
C LEU A 218 -11.46 27.47 16.81
N ARG A 219 -11.07 28.22 15.78
CA ARG A 219 -10.17 27.75 14.70
C ARG A 219 -8.70 27.80 15.11
N GLY A 220 -7.92 26.84 14.62
CA GLY A 220 -6.51 26.66 14.97
C GLY A 220 -6.32 26.29 16.43
N LYS A 221 -7.14 25.35 16.92
CA LYS A 221 -7.27 24.93 18.33
C LYS A 221 -7.31 23.41 18.46
N ILE A 222 -6.98 22.88 19.64
CA ILE A 222 -7.57 21.63 20.13
C ILE A 222 -8.54 22.00 21.24
N LEU A 223 -9.80 21.66 21.03
CA LEU A 223 -10.89 21.93 21.97
C LEU A 223 -11.05 20.73 22.91
N ARG A 224 -11.50 20.97 24.15
CA ARG A 224 -11.86 19.93 25.12
C ARG A 224 -13.19 20.27 25.78
N ILE A 225 -14.20 19.45 25.56
CA ILE A 225 -15.56 19.62 26.09
C ILE A 225 -16.03 18.31 26.74
N HIS A 226 -17.05 18.35 27.61
CA HIS A 226 -17.75 17.15 28.08
C HIS A 226 -19.16 17.10 27.46
N PRO A 227 -19.42 16.23 26.46
CA PRO A 227 -20.73 16.17 25.81
C PRO A 227 -21.83 15.64 26.75
N GLU A 228 -22.99 16.28 26.74
CA GLU A 228 -24.13 15.93 27.60
C GLU A 228 -25.24 15.16 26.85
N PRO A 229 -26.08 14.36 27.54
CA PRO A 229 -27.08 13.50 26.91
C PRO A 229 -28.12 14.20 26.02
N ASP A 230 -28.44 15.45 26.33
CA ASP A 230 -29.45 16.24 25.61
C ASP A 230 -28.94 16.84 24.30
N GLY A 231 -27.62 16.81 24.08
CA GLY A 231 -26.91 17.41 22.96
C GLY A 231 -26.07 18.63 23.32
N THR A 232 -26.15 19.14 24.55
CA THR A 232 -25.29 20.23 25.02
C THR A 232 -23.89 19.73 25.42
N TYR A 233 -23.06 20.58 26.01
CA TYR A 233 -21.79 20.18 26.61
C TYR A 233 -21.49 21.07 27.83
N THR A 234 -20.69 20.54 28.75
CA THR A 234 -20.10 21.30 29.87
C THR A 234 -18.60 21.54 29.62
N ILE A 235 -18.02 22.53 30.32
CA ILE A 235 -16.60 22.89 30.22
C ILE A 235 -15.78 22.09 31.27
N PRO A 236 -14.82 21.24 30.85
CA PRO A 236 -13.93 20.56 31.76
C PRO A 236 -12.99 21.54 32.48
N LYS A 237 -12.73 21.28 33.76
CA LYS A 237 -11.70 22.04 34.51
C LYS A 237 -10.31 21.77 33.92
N GLY A 238 -9.48 22.81 33.88
CA GLY A 238 -8.10 22.73 33.37
C GLY A 238 -7.96 23.00 31.86
N ASN A 239 -8.99 23.55 31.20
CA ASN A 239 -8.84 24.20 29.90
C ASN A 239 -8.03 25.51 30.04
N LEU A 240 -7.52 26.02 28.91
CA LEU A 240 -6.58 27.15 28.87
C LEU A 240 -7.18 28.45 29.42
N PHE A 241 -8.49 28.65 29.20
CA PHE A 241 -9.22 29.81 29.69
C PHE A 241 -10.36 29.37 30.62
N PRO A 242 -10.42 29.87 31.86
CA PRO A 242 -11.56 29.62 32.75
C PRO A 242 -12.87 30.17 32.17
N GLU A 243 -13.97 29.46 32.42
CA GLU A 243 -15.31 29.91 32.03
C GLU A 243 -15.62 31.31 32.57
N GLY A 244 -16.21 32.17 31.72
CA GLY A 244 -16.50 33.57 32.04
C GLY A 244 -15.33 34.55 31.87
N THR A 245 -14.14 34.09 31.44
CA THR A 245 -13.01 34.98 31.14
C THR A 245 -13.30 35.81 29.87
N GLU A 246 -13.32 37.15 30.00
CA GLU A 246 -13.65 38.06 28.89
C GLU A 246 -12.71 37.88 27.69
N LYS A 247 -13.26 37.93 26.47
CA LYS A 247 -12.52 37.78 25.20
C LYS A 247 -11.80 36.43 25.04
N THR A 248 -12.33 35.37 25.65
CA THR A 248 -11.79 34.02 25.50
C THR A 248 -12.90 33.00 25.29
N ARG A 249 -12.54 31.85 24.70
CA ARG A 249 -13.41 30.68 24.56
C ARG A 249 -12.97 29.57 25.52
N PRO A 250 -13.78 29.21 26.52
CA PRO A 250 -13.40 28.23 27.54
C PRO A 250 -13.31 26.78 27.02
N GLU A 251 -13.79 26.52 25.80
CA GLU A 251 -13.63 25.24 25.09
C GLU A 251 -12.17 24.95 24.70
N ILE A 252 -11.31 25.98 24.66
CA ILE A 252 -9.91 25.86 24.21
C ILE A 252 -9.07 25.13 25.26
N TYR A 253 -8.50 23.98 24.88
CA TYR A 253 -7.46 23.30 25.66
C TYR A 253 -6.06 23.70 25.18
N THR A 254 -5.82 23.67 23.87
CA THR A 254 -4.61 24.23 23.25
C THR A 254 -4.95 25.17 22.10
N MET A 255 -4.10 26.17 21.88
CA MET A 255 -4.25 27.13 20.79
C MET A 255 -2.94 27.36 20.04
N GLY A 256 -3.05 28.03 18.88
CA GLY A 256 -1.90 28.33 18.04
C GLY A 256 -1.51 27.17 17.16
N HIS A 257 -2.49 26.60 16.43
CA HIS A 257 -2.28 25.49 15.50
C HIS A 257 -2.66 25.87 14.07
N ARG A 258 -1.90 25.38 13.08
CA ARG A 258 -2.22 25.53 11.65
C ARG A 258 -3.22 24.47 11.19
N ASN A 259 -2.81 23.20 11.20
CA ASN A 259 -3.62 22.07 10.77
C ASN A 259 -3.36 20.84 11.67
N PRO A 260 -3.83 20.86 12.93
CA PRO A 260 -3.68 19.74 13.85
C PRO A 260 -4.59 18.59 13.41
N TRP A 261 -4.03 17.40 13.18
CA TRP A 261 -4.73 16.34 12.45
C TRP A 261 -5.34 15.26 13.36
N ARG A 262 -4.69 14.12 13.62
CA ARG A 262 -5.18 13.08 14.56
C ARG A 262 -4.60 13.32 15.95
N VAL A 263 -5.47 13.72 16.88
CA VAL A 263 -5.15 13.75 18.31
C VAL A 263 -5.35 12.36 18.93
N SER A 264 -4.42 11.96 19.80
CA SER A 264 -4.55 10.80 20.68
C SER A 264 -4.35 11.20 22.14
N TRP A 265 -4.88 10.38 23.04
CA TRP A 265 -4.77 10.54 24.49
C TRP A 265 -4.00 9.36 25.08
N ASP A 266 -3.00 9.65 25.91
CA ASP A 266 -2.26 8.64 26.66
C ASP A 266 -2.96 8.33 27.98
N SER A 267 -3.38 7.08 28.15
CA SER A 267 -4.17 6.63 29.29
C SER A 267 -3.40 6.54 30.61
N GLU A 268 -2.06 6.51 30.58
CA GLU A 268 -1.25 6.52 31.81
C GLU A 268 -0.94 7.95 32.27
N THR A 269 -0.50 8.83 31.37
CA THR A 269 -0.04 10.19 31.73
C THR A 269 -1.16 11.24 31.69
N GLY A 270 -2.21 11.01 30.91
CA GLY A 270 -3.24 12.00 30.61
C GLY A 270 -2.83 13.03 29.54
N PHE A 271 -1.63 12.92 28.96
CA PHE A 271 -1.16 13.83 27.91
C PHE A 271 -1.88 13.56 26.58
N ILE A 272 -1.93 14.57 25.71
CA ILE A 272 -2.39 14.41 24.34
C ILE A 272 -1.26 14.65 23.34
N TYR A 273 -1.34 13.97 22.20
CA TYR A 273 -0.34 13.99 21.13
C TYR A 273 -1.02 14.12 19.77
N TRP A 274 -0.42 14.84 18.81
CA TRP A 274 -0.96 14.97 17.46
C TRP A 274 0.12 15.25 16.40
N GLY A 275 -0.18 14.91 15.14
CA GLY A 275 0.56 15.44 13.98
C GLY A 275 -0.04 16.76 13.52
N GLU A 276 0.80 17.67 13.04
CA GLU A 276 0.40 19.00 12.60
C GLU A 276 1.14 19.40 11.32
N VAL A 277 0.37 19.73 10.27
CA VAL A 277 0.92 20.09 8.95
C VAL A 277 1.26 21.58 8.93
N GLY A 278 2.51 21.90 8.57
CA GLY A 278 3.04 23.26 8.49
C GLY A 278 3.02 23.88 7.08
N PRO A 279 3.51 25.12 6.94
CA PRO A 279 3.46 25.87 5.69
C PRO A 279 4.58 25.42 4.73
N ASP A 280 4.55 25.88 3.47
CA ASP A 280 5.31 25.24 2.37
C ASP A 280 6.74 25.75 2.07
N ALA A 281 7.26 26.72 2.82
CA ALA A 281 8.57 27.33 2.55
C ALA A 281 9.70 26.28 2.65
N VAL A 282 10.54 26.24 1.60
CA VAL A 282 11.63 25.25 1.45
C VAL A 282 12.96 25.75 2.04
N VAL A 283 13.14 27.07 2.11
CA VAL A 283 14.35 27.75 2.60
C VAL A 283 13.98 28.89 3.54
N ASP A 284 14.89 29.21 4.46
CA ASP A 284 14.76 30.36 5.36
C ASP A 284 14.88 31.66 4.53
N SER A 285 14.15 32.71 4.90
CA SER A 285 14.03 33.93 4.08
C SER A 285 13.75 35.18 4.92
N ILE A 286 13.53 36.33 4.28
CA ILE A 286 13.08 37.56 4.94
C ILE A 286 11.71 37.41 5.63
N TRP A 287 10.88 36.47 5.17
CA TRP A 287 9.57 36.16 5.75
C TRP A 287 9.69 35.43 7.10
N GLY A 288 10.83 34.77 7.35
CA GLY A 288 11.09 33.94 8.53
C GLY A 288 11.66 32.57 8.16
N PRO A 289 11.57 31.58 9.06
CA PRO A 289 12.08 30.23 8.83
C PRO A 289 11.35 29.51 7.68
N LYS A 290 12.02 28.52 7.10
CA LYS A 290 11.38 27.48 6.27
C LYS A 290 10.26 26.81 7.07
N GLY A 291 9.26 26.28 6.38
CA GLY A 291 8.17 25.57 7.05
C GLY A 291 8.66 24.23 7.63
N TYR A 292 7.97 23.74 8.66
CA TYR A 292 8.18 22.42 9.27
C TYR A 292 6.82 21.75 9.48
N ASP A 293 6.73 20.44 9.26
CA ASP A 293 5.66 19.65 9.86
C ASP A 293 6.10 19.22 11.25
N GLU A 294 5.13 19.02 12.14
CA GLU A 294 5.36 18.84 13.57
C GLU A 294 4.63 17.61 14.11
N PHE A 295 5.25 16.95 15.07
CA PHE A 295 4.58 16.04 15.98
C PHE A 295 4.67 16.65 17.38
N ASN A 296 3.49 16.92 17.95
CA ASN A 296 3.32 17.80 19.10
C ASN A 296 2.73 17.04 20.30
N GLN A 297 3.01 17.54 21.50
CA GLN A 297 2.59 16.98 22.78
C GLN A 297 2.09 18.10 23.70
N ALA A 298 0.96 17.88 24.36
CA ALA A 298 0.47 18.77 25.42
C ALA A 298 0.40 18.02 26.76
N LYS A 299 1.32 18.38 27.67
CA LYS A 299 1.32 17.92 29.08
C LYS A 299 0.30 18.67 29.97
N GLY A 300 -0.39 19.64 29.38
CA GLY A 300 -1.36 20.55 29.98
C GLY A 300 -1.86 21.54 28.92
N PRO A 301 -2.79 22.44 29.24
CA PRO A 301 -3.25 23.47 28.31
C PRO A 301 -2.12 24.44 27.95
N GLY A 302 -2.11 24.99 26.73
CA GLY A 302 -1.02 25.89 26.29
C GLY A 302 -1.19 26.52 24.91
N PHE A 303 -0.25 27.39 24.56
CA PHE A 303 -0.14 28.03 23.25
C PHE A 303 1.09 27.50 22.49
N PHE A 304 0.85 26.95 21.29
CA PHE A 304 1.81 26.23 20.46
C PHE A 304 2.35 27.05 19.28
N GLY A 305 2.18 28.37 19.35
CA GLY A 305 3.01 29.32 18.62
C GLY A 305 2.49 29.79 17.26
N TRP A 306 1.78 28.97 16.46
CA TRP A 306 1.30 29.40 15.14
C TRP A 306 0.33 30.60 15.25
N PRO A 307 0.41 31.64 14.39
CA PRO A 307 1.30 31.82 13.23
C PRO A 307 2.62 32.55 13.51
N TYR A 308 2.97 32.77 14.77
CA TYR A 308 4.11 33.61 15.16
C TYR A 308 5.42 32.82 15.26
N PHE A 309 5.33 31.53 15.59
CA PHE A 309 6.45 30.61 15.75
C PHE A 309 6.17 29.26 15.08
N ILE A 310 7.23 28.49 14.84
CA ILE A 310 7.18 27.13 14.29
C ILE A 310 8.35 26.27 14.82
N GLY A 311 8.17 24.95 14.87
CA GLY A 311 9.16 23.99 15.35
C GLY A 311 9.55 24.26 16.80
N ASN A 312 10.85 24.34 17.06
CA ASN A 312 11.39 24.74 18.37
C ASN A 312 11.29 26.25 18.65
N ASN A 313 10.09 26.82 18.48
CA ASN A 313 9.79 28.25 18.64
C ASN A 313 10.60 29.20 17.73
N GLN A 314 10.92 28.80 16.50
CA GLN A 314 11.54 29.68 15.50
C GLN A 314 10.55 30.78 15.10
N ALA A 315 10.89 32.05 15.34
CA ALA A 315 9.99 33.18 15.13
C ALA A 315 9.91 33.62 13.65
N TYR A 316 8.69 33.87 13.17
CA TYR A 316 8.47 34.56 11.90
C TYR A 316 8.77 36.07 12.01
N THR A 317 9.03 36.70 10.87
CA THR A 317 9.30 38.13 10.79
C THR A 317 7.98 38.92 10.76
N ARG A 318 7.85 39.99 11.54
CA ARG A 318 6.72 40.92 11.41
C ARG A 318 6.73 41.55 10.01
N HIS A 319 5.60 41.52 9.31
CA HIS A 319 5.45 42.11 7.98
C HIS A 319 4.34 43.16 7.97
N ASP A 320 4.69 44.40 7.66
CA ASP A 320 3.71 45.44 7.35
C ASP A 320 3.28 45.28 5.88
N HIS A 321 2.13 44.64 5.67
CA HIS A 321 1.56 44.39 4.34
C HIS A 321 1.12 45.66 3.59
N ALA A 322 0.94 46.79 4.29
CA ALA A 322 0.55 48.07 3.67
C ALA A 322 1.78 48.85 3.17
N ALA A 323 2.87 48.82 3.94
CA ALA A 323 4.15 49.42 3.55
C ALA A 323 5.04 48.49 2.70
N GLY A 324 4.79 47.17 2.74
CA GLY A 324 5.65 46.14 2.13
C GLY A 324 7.00 45.98 2.84
N THR A 325 7.03 46.15 4.17
CA THR A 325 8.29 46.19 4.95
C THR A 325 8.34 45.15 6.06
N TYR A 326 9.55 44.71 6.38
CA TYR A 326 9.82 43.66 7.38
C TYR A 326 10.44 44.28 8.64
N GLY A 327 9.84 43.98 9.79
CA GLY A 327 10.28 44.43 11.10
C GLY A 327 11.16 43.41 11.83
N ALA A 328 11.21 43.50 13.15
CA ALA A 328 11.84 42.47 13.98
C ALA A 328 10.99 41.17 14.01
N PRO A 329 11.60 40.00 14.24
CA PRO A 329 10.85 38.78 14.57
C PRO A 329 9.99 38.93 15.83
N TYR A 330 8.98 38.06 15.98
CA TYR A 330 8.14 38.03 17.18
C TYR A 330 8.94 37.58 18.44
N ASP A 331 8.62 38.18 19.60
CA ASP A 331 9.22 37.80 20.89
C ASP A 331 8.45 36.62 21.51
N VAL A 332 9.11 35.47 21.61
CA VAL A 332 8.57 34.23 22.22
C VAL A 332 8.22 34.39 23.71
N ASN A 333 8.84 35.35 24.41
CA ASN A 333 8.56 35.61 25.83
C ASN A 333 7.41 36.58 26.03
N LYS A 334 7.04 37.34 24.99
CA LYS A 334 5.90 38.26 25.00
C LYS A 334 5.19 38.32 23.63
N PRO A 335 4.59 37.20 23.18
CA PRO A 335 3.81 37.17 21.95
C PRO A 335 2.59 38.08 22.05
N VAL A 336 2.33 38.85 20.99
CA VAL A 336 1.20 39.77 20.90
C VAL A 336 0.49 39.61 19.57
N ASN A 337 -0.84 39.59 19.64
CA ASN A 337 -1.72 39.57 18.48
C ASN A 337 -2.25 40.99 18.24
N GLU A 338 -1.65 41.65 17.25
CA GLU A 338 -1.92 43.06 16.92
C GLU A 338 -2.86 43.24 15.72
N SER A 339 -3.36 42.14 15.15
CA SER A 339 -4.29 42.16 14.01
C SER A 339 -5.57 42.94 14.32
N VAL A 340 -6.01 43.71 13.31
CA VAL A 340 -7.31 44.41 13.31
C VAL A 340 -8.50 43.44 13.36
N ASN A 341 -8.31 42.17 13.03
CA ASN A 341 -9.31 41.10 13.06
C ASN A 341 -9.31 40.32 14.39
N ASN A 342 -8.42 40.64 15.34
CA ASN A 342 -8.36 39.99 16.64
C ASN A 342 -9.53 40.41 17.54
N THR A 343 -10.41 39.47 17.90
CA THR A 343 -11.53 39.67 18.83
C THR A 343 -11.24 39.16 20.25
N GLY A 344 -10.02 38.69 20.49
CA GLY A 344 -9.55 38.09 21.73
C GLY A 344 -8.68 38.99 22.60
N LEU A 345 -7.79 38.35 23.36
CA LEU A 345 -6.72 39.01 24.10
C LEU A 345 -5.61 39.46 23.12
N ARG A 346 -4.98 40.60 23.42
CA ARG A 346 -3.83 41.11 22.65
C ARG A 346 -2.50 40.51 23.13
N GLU A 347 -2.33 40.31 24.43
CA GLU A 347 -1.19 39.59 24.98
C GLU A 347 -1.54 38.10 25.02
N LEU A 348 -0.72 37.25 24.38
CA LEU A 348 -0.99 35.82 24.23
C LEU A 348 -0.40 35.00 25.39
N PRO A 349 -0.91 33.78 25.65
CA PRO A 349 -0.44 32.95 26.76
C PRO A 349 1.06 32.64 26.67
N THR A 350 1.72 32.57 27.83
CA THR A 350 3.14 32.19 27.94
C THR A 350 3.37 31.17 29.06
N PRO A 351 4.40 30.32 28.98
CA PRO A 351 5.37 30.20 27.87
C PRO A 351 4.74 29.62 26.59
N VAL A 352 5.32 29.97 25.43
CA VAL A 352 5.00 29.30 24.16
C VAL A 352 5.61 27.91 24.17
N VAL A 353 4.79 26.88 23.93
CA VAL A 353 5.20 25.48 23.94
C VAL A 353 5.81 25.13 22.57
N PRO A 354 7.09 24.73 22.50
CA PRO A 354 7.71 24.32 21.24
C PRO A 354 7.19 22.95 20.78
N ALA A 355 7.36 22.66 19.50
CA ALA A 355 7.12 21.32 18.96
C ALA A 355 8.04 20.27 19.58
N MET A 356 7.53 19.06 19.78
CA MET A 356 8.31 17.95 20.34
C MET A 356 9.26 17.35 19.30
N ILE A 357 8.81 17.24 18.05
CA ILE A 357 9.56 16.78 16.89
C ILE A 357 9.13 17.64 15.70
N TRP A 358 10.06 18.15 14.88
CA TRP A 358 9.75 18.96 13.70
C TRP A 358 10.69 18.67 12.51
N TYR A 359 10.18 18.75 11.28
CA TYR A 359 10.95 18.36 10.09
C TYR A 359 10.60 19.14 8.80
N PRO A 360 11.62 19.52 8.00
CA PRO A 360 11.43 20.22 6.74
C PRO A 360 11.00 19.25 5.60
N TYR A 361 10.79 19.79 4.40
CA TYR A 361 10.76 18.99 3.16
C TYR A 361 12.09 18.25 2.93
N GLY A 362 13.20 18.89 3.29
CA GLY A 362 14.53 18.28 3.38
C GLY A 362 14.66 17.35 4.60
N ILE A 363 15.89 16.96 4.92
CA ILE A 363 16.19 16.21 6.15
C ILE A 363 16.17 17.17 7.33
N SER A 364 15.62 16.74 8.47
CA SER A 364 15.77 17.47 9.73
C SER A 364 17.16 17.24 10.32
N GLU A 365 17.86 18.31 10.71
CA GLU A 365 19.18 18.19 11.35
C GLU A 365 19.12 17.47 12.70
N GLU A 366 18.00 17.62 13.42
CA GLU A 366 17.76 17.02 14.73
C GLU A 366 17.06 15.65 14.66
N PHE A 367 16.22 15.46 13.63
CA PHE A 367 15.44 14.22 13.42
C PHE A 367 15.69 13.59 12.03
N PRO A 368 16.94 13.23 11.68
CA PRO A 368 17.29 12.82 10.31
C PRO A 368 16.57 11.55 9.83
N MET A 369 16.17 10.66 10.75
CA MET A 369 15.46 9.42 10.43
C MET A 369 14.10 9.64 9.75
N LEU A 370 13.50 10.82 9.89
CA LEU A 370 12.25 11.18 9.18
C LEU A 370 12.45 11.34 7.66
N GLY A 371 13.70 11.41 7.19
CA GLY A 371 14.10 11.53 5.79
C GLY A 371 13.82 12.90 5.16
N SER A 372 13.90 12.98 3.83
CA SER A 372 13.36 14.08 3.03
C SER A 372 12.32 13.56 2.05
N SER A 373 11.30 14.37 1.73
CA SER A 373 10.19 14.10 0.77
C SER A 373 9.12 15.18 0.99
N GLY A 374 7.98 15.07 0.30
CA GLY A 374 6.72 15.64 0.78
C GLY A 374 6.42 15.24 2.23
N ARG A 375 5.57 16.00 2.90
CA ARG A 375 5.28 15.87 4.33
C ARG A 375 3.79 16.08 4.59
N SER A 376 3.27 15.34 5.56
CA SER A 376 1.95 15.56 6.14
C SER A 376 1.87 14.80 7.47
N ALA A 377 2.35 15.44 8.54
CA ALA A 377 2.32 14.87 9.89
C ALA A 377 0.87 14.60 10.32
N THR A 378 0.54 13.33 10.53
CA THR A 378 -0.84 12.87 10.77
C THR A 378 -1.12 12.63 12.25
N GLY A 379 -0.18 11.98 12.96
CA GLY A 379 -0.31 11.62 14.37
C GLY A 379 -0.32 10.09 14.58
N GLY A 380 -1.04 9.61 15.60
CA GLY A 380 -1.23 8.19 15.89
C GLY A 380 -1.29 7.86 17.38
N PRO A 381 -1.43 6.59 17.78
CA PRO A 381 -1.70 6.17 19.15
C PRO A 381 -0.44 5.96 20.00
N VAL A 382 -0.54 6.19 21.31
CA VAL A 382 0.45 5.71 22.29
C VAL A 382 0.07 4.29 22.69
N PHE A 383 1.01 3.34 22.63
CA PHE A 383 0.75 1.97 23.04
C PHE A 383 0.83 1.83 24.57
N ARG A 384 -0.25 1.35 25.17
CA ARG A 384 -0.35 1.04 26.61
C ARG A 384 -0.95 -0.35 26.78
N LYS A 385 -0.18 -1.31 27.26
CA LYS A 385 -0.63 -2.70 27.44
C LYS A 385 -1.83 -2.83 28.36
N ALA A 386 -1.97 -1.90 29.32
CA ALA A 386 -3.09 -1.82 30.25
C ALA A 386 -4.45 -1.48 29.59
N ASN A 387 -4.47 -0.99 28.35
CA ASN A 387 -5.71 -0.64 27.64
C ASN A 387 -6.44 -1.86 27.07
N PHE A 388 -5.79 -3.02 27.01
CA PHE A 388 -6.33 -4.24 26.41
C PHE A 388 -6.76 -5.27 27.45
N LYS A 389 -7.66 -6.17 27.06
CA LYS A 389 -8.00 -7.33 27.89
C LYS A 389 -6.78 -8.26 27.99
N LYS A 390 -6.64 -9.00 29.10
CA LYS A 390 -5.48 -9.88 29.34
C LYS A 390 -5.36 -11.04 28.35
N ASP A 391 -6.46 -11.39 27.71
CA ASP A 391 -6.65 -12.44 26.70
C ASP A 391 -6.78 -11.89 25.27
N ALA A 392 -6.54 -10.59 25.07
CA ALA A 392 -6.53 -9.98 23.74
C ALA A 392 -5.37 -10.58 22.90
N PRO A 393 -5.65 -11.15 21.72
CA PRO A 393 -4.74 -12.07 21.04
C PRO A 393 -3.50 -11.42 20.39
N PHE A 394 -3.55 -10.13 20.03
CA PHE A 394 -2.53 -9.47 19.20
C PHE A 394 -1.80 -8.33 19.91
N VAL A 395 -1.90 -8.25 21.24
CA VAL A 395 -1.29 -7.19 22.05
C VAL A 395 0.22 -7.15 21.82
N PHE A 396 0.72 -5.99 21.39
CA PHE A 396 2.15 -5.76 21.13
C PHE A 396 3.00 -6.02 22.40
N PRO A 397 4.29 -6.39 22.25
CA PRO A 397 5.15 -6.72 23.38
C PRO A 397 5.52 -5.48 24.19
N ALA A 398 5.98 -5.70 25.44
CA ALA A 398 6.36 -4.65 26.38
C ALA A 398 7.44 -3.68 25.85
N TYR A 399 8.17 -4.06 24.79
CA TYR A 399 9.06 -3.17 24.05
C TYR A 399 8.38 -1.88 23.57
N TYR A 400 7.09 -1.93 23.22
CA TYR A 400 6.33 -0.75 22.77
C TYR A 400 5.66 0.02 23.91
N GLU A 401 5.76 -0.42 25.17
CA GLU A 401 5.05 0.21 26.29
C GLU A 401 5.45 1.69 26.43
N GLY A 402 4.46 2.58 26.35
CA GLY A 402 4.66 4.02 26.37
C GLY A 402 5.28 4.62 25.10
N LYS A 403 5.53 3.84 24.04
CA LYS A 403 5.96 4.40 22.75
C LYS A 403 4.78 5.04 22.02
N TRP A 404 5.03 6.19 21.40
CA TRP A 404 4.07 6.84 20.50
C TRP A 404 4.32 6.39 19.07
N LEU A 405 3.32 5.80 18.41
CA LEU A 405 3.40 5.46 17.00
C LEU A 405 2.93 6.66 16.16
N ILE A 406 3.84 7.26 15.40
CA ILE A 406 3.57 8.41 14.52
C ILE A 406 3.60 8.01 13.05
N VAL A 407 2.73 8.63 12.24
CA VAL A 407 2.69 8.45 10.78
C VAL A 407 2.72 9.77 10.03
N ASP A 408 3.43 9.78 8.90
CA ASP A 408 3.38 10.83 7.88
C ASP A 408 2.66 10.29 6.65
N PHE A 409 1.60 11.00 6.25
CA PHE A 409 0.72 10.59 5.16
C PHE A 409 1.41 10.60 3.77
N MET A 410 2.46 11.40 3.55
CA MET A 410 3.19 11.43 2.28
C MET A 410 4.39 10.46 2.22
N ARG A 411 5.01 10.14 3.37
CA ARG A 411 6.29 9.41 3.44
C ARG A 411 6.15 7.89 3.66
N GLY A 412 4.95 7.39 3.92
CA GLY A 412 4.65 5.95 3.88
C GLY A 412 5.37 5.10 4.94
N TRP A 413 5.85 5.71 6.02
CA TRP A 413 6.46 5.05 7.17
C TRP A 413 5.58 5.21 8.42
N ILE A 414 5.75 4.32 9.40
CA ILE A 414 5.37 4.56 10.80
C ILE A 414 6.67 4.61 11.61
N MET A 415 6.81 5.55 12.54
CA MET A 415 7.91 5.55 13.52
C MET A 415 7.36 5.25 14.91
N ALA A 416 8.10 4.46 15.69
CA ALA A 416 7.87 4.30 17.12
C ALA A 416 8.79 5.26 17.89
N VAL A 417 8.21 6.28 18.50
CA VAL A 417 8.90 7.26 19.33
C VAL A 417 9.02 6.72 20.75
N THR A 418 10.26 6.59 21.23
CA THR A 418 10.57 6.26 22.62
C THR A 418 10.60 7.54 23.45
N MET A 419 9.86 7.54 24.55
CA MET A 419 9.76 8.66 25.48
C MET A 419 10.30 8.26 26.87
N ASP A 420 10.74 9.25 27.64
CA ASP A 420 11.11 9.06 29.03
C ASP A 420 9.87 9.05 29.96
N LYS A 421 10.07 8.80 31.25
CA LYS A 421 9.00 8.78 32.27
C LYS A 421 8.24 10.11 32.46
N ASN A 422 8.75 11.23 31.96
CA ASN A 422 8.09 12.53 31.97
C ASN A 422 7.39 12.81 30.62
N GLY A 423 7.43 11.87 29.67
CA GLY A 423 6.96 12.02 28.30
C GLY A 423 7.93 12.76 27.38
N ASP A 424 9.18 13.02 27.78
CA ASP A 424 10.14 13.74 26.92
C ASP A 424 10.73 12.82 25.83
N TYR A 425 11.06 13.37 24.66
CA TYR A 425 11.63 12.60 23.54
C TYR A 425 13.00 12.00 23.90
N VAL A 426 13.21 10.73 23.59
CA VAL A 426 14.50 10.03 23.76
C VAL A 426 15.07 9.57 22.43
N SER A 427 14.26 8.87 21.61
CA SER A 427 14.68 8.34 20.31
C SER A 427 13.45 7.97 19.47
N MET A 428 13.67 7.63 18.20
CA MET A 428 12.65 7.01 17.36
C MET A 428 13.28 5.91 16.49
N GLU A 429 12.43 5.02 15.98
CA GLU A 429 12.80 3.95 15.05
C GLU A 429 11.67 3.68 14.07
N ARG A 430 11.98 3.22 12.85
CA ARG A 430 10.94 2.79 11.91
C ARG A 430 10.27 1.49 12.38
N PHE A 431 8.95 1.52 12.47
CA PHE A 431 8.09 0.35 12.63
C PHE A 431 7.85 -0.27 11.25
N MET A 432 7.97 -1.60 11.16
CA MET A 432 7.91 -2.37 9.91
C MET A 432 8.71 -1.73 8.74
N PRO A 433 10.04 -1.64 8.82
CA PRO A 433 10.86 -0.95 7.82
C PRO A 433 10.80 -1.53 6.40
N SER A 434 10.46 -2.81 6.22
CA SER A 434 10.20 -3.40 4.89
C SER A 434 8.82 -3.03 4.32
N HIS A 435 7.87 -2.67 5.18
CA HIS A 435 6.53 -2.27 4.76
C HIS A 435 6.47 -0.79 4.36
N THR A 436 5.62 -0.47 3.38
CA THR A 436 5.34 0.92 2.95
C THR A 436 3.83 1.15 2.97
N PHE A 437 3.40 2.12 3.76
CA PHE A 437 1.99 2.44 3.95
C PHE A 437 1.47 3.40 2.86
N SER A 438 0.31 3.10 2.28
CA SER A 438 -0.34 3.85 1.18
C SER A 438 -1.08 5.10 1.69
N SER A 439 -0.33 6.02 2.29
CA SER A 439 -0.87 7.26 2.87
C SER A 439 -1.89 6.99 3.98
N ALA A 440 -1.38 6.42 5.08
CA ALA A 440 -2.13 6.26 6.31
C ALA A 440 -2.62 7.63 6.83
N ILE A 441 -3.94 7.76 6.98
CA ILE A 441 -4.66 8.99 7.34
C ILE A 441 -5.29 8.90 8.74
N ASP A 442 -5.44 7.68 9.25
CA ASP A 442 -5.86 7.38 10.62
C ASP A 442 -5.24 6.06 11.09
N MET A 443 -4.99 5.94 12.39
CA MET A 443 -4.32 4.79 13.00
C MET A 443 -4.64 4.69 14.49
N THR A 444 -5.05 3.50 14.94
CA THR A 444 -5.40 3.25 16.35
C THR A 444 -5.32 1.76 16.70
N PHE A 445 -5.18 1.42 17.98
CA PHE A 445 -5.19 0.03 18.42
C PHE A 445 -6.62 -0.48 18.64
N GLY A 446 -6.91 -1.69 18.17
CA GLY A 446 -8.18 -2.37 18.36
C GLY A 446 -8.33 -3.01 19.75
N PRO A 447 -9.56 -3.39 20.14
CA PRO A 447 -9.82 -4.04 21.43
C PRO A 447 -9.19 -5.43 21.57
N ASP A 448 -8.69 -6.01 20.47
CA ASP A 448 -7.96 -7.28 20.40
C ASP A 448 -6.42 -7.10 20.48
N GLY A 449 -5.94 -5.87 20.62
CA GLY A 449 -4.53 -5.52 20.76
C GLY A 449 -3.78 -5.27 19.46
N ALA A 450 -4.39 -5.51 18.29
CA ALA A 450 -3.78 -5.27 16.99
C ALA A 450 -3.75 -3.76 16.66
N LEU A 451 -2.79 -3.34 15.84
CA LEU A 451 -2.73 -1.97 15.31
C LEU A 451 -3.50 -1.89 14.00
N TYR A 452 -4.53 -1.06 13.92
CA TYR A 452 -5.31 -0.84 12.70
C TYR A 452 -4.85 0.46 12.03
N VAL A 453 -4.70 0.41 10.71
CA VAL A 453 -4.21 1.50 9.86
C VAL A 453 -5.18 1.73 8.71
N LEU A 454 -5.70 2.95 8.60
CA LEU A 454 -6.58 3.38 7.52
C LEU A 454 -5.74 4.13 6.48
N GLU A 455 -5.63 3.57 5.27
CA GLU A 455 -4.85 4.08 4.15
C GLU A 455 -5.76 4.80 3.16
N TYR A 456 -5.49 6.09 2.90
CA TYR A 456 -6.22 6.92 1.94
C TYR A 456 -5.99 6.49 0.48
N GLY A 457 -4.88 5.82 0.20
CA GLY A 457 -4.47 5.44 -1.15
C GLY A 457 -3.74 6.58 -1.89
N SER A 458 -3.41 6.32 -3.16
CA SER A 458 -2.37 7.06 -3.88
C SER A 458 -2.76 8.43 -4.45
N ALA A 459 -4.04 8.85 -4.47
CA ALA A 459 -4.43 10.07 -5.16
C ALA A 459 -5.56 10.86 -4.47
N TRP A 460 -5.39 12.18 -4.41
CA TRP A 460 -6.32 13.11 -3.77
C TRP A 460 -7.65 13.27 -4.50
N PHE A 461 -8.71 13.55 -3.72
CA PHE A 461 -10.04 13.95 -4.17
C PHE A 461 -10.77 12.95 -5.07
N ARG A 462 -10.44 11.65 -4.92
CA ARG A 462 -11.08 10.53 -5.62
C ARG A 462 -10.86 9.21 -4.89
N GLY A 463 -11.69 8.22 -5.19
CA GLY A 463 -11.50 6.86 -4.72
C GLY A 463 -10.24 6.21 -5.28
N ASN A 464 -9.63 5.38 -4.46
CA ASN A 464 -8.34 4.75 -4.72
C ASN A 464 -8.47 3.25 -4.58
N ALA A 465 -8.20 2.50 -5.64
CA ALA A 465 -8.13 1.03 -5.59
C ALA A 465 -7.10 0.53 -4.53
N ASN A 466 -6.06 1.32 -4.27
CA ASN A 466 -5.04 1.04 -3.25
C ASN A 466 -5.28 1.74 -1.89
N SER A 467 -6.47 2.31 -1.64
CA SER A 467 -6.88 2.65 -0.27
C SER A 467 -7.27 1.38 0.46
N ARG A 468 -6.96 1.28 1.76
CA ARG A 468 -7.08 0.03 2.52
C ARG A 468 -7.42 0.29 3.98
N LEU A 469 -8.10 -0.65 4.61
CA LEU A 469 -8.08 -0.79 6.06
C LEU A 469 -7.30 -2.05 6.39
N ILE A 470 -6.13 -1.86 7.00
CA ILE A 470 -5.17 -2.92 7.33
C ILE A 470 -5.17 -3.12 8.85
N LYS A 471 -5.16 -4.38 9.27
CA LYS A 471 -4.92 -4.80 10.64
C LYS A 471 -3.52 -5.41 10.75
N ILE A 472 -2.73 -4.96 11.70
CA ILE A 472 -1.37 -5.46 11.94
C ILE A 472 -1.40 -6.33 13.20
N GLU A 473 -1.38 -7.64 12.99
CA GLU A 473 -1.45 -8.66 14.03
C GLU A 473 -0.05 -9.00 14.53
N TYR A 474 0.20 -8.91 15.84
CA TYR A 474 1.46 -9.34 16.45
C TYR A 474 1.40 -10.80 16.90
N ASN A 475 2.31 -11.64 16.41
CA ASN A 475 2.48 -13.02 16.85
C ASN A 475 3.55 -13.14 17.94
N ALA A 476 3.10 -13.15 19.20
CA ALA A 476 3.91 -13.42 20.39
C ALA A 476 4.26 -14.91 20.58
N GLY A 477 3.61 -15.81 19.85
CA GLY A 477 3.70 -17.25 20.03
C GLY A 477 4.90 -17.88 19.34
N ASN A 478 4.88 -19.22 19.34
CA ASN A 478 5.70 -20.02 18.45
C ASN A 478 5.23 -19.78 17.02
N ARG A 479 6.15 -19.46 16.11
CA ARG A 479 5.87 -19.39 14.68
C ARG A 479 5.78 -20.82 14.14
N LYS A 480 5.20 -20.97 12.95
CA LYS A 480 5.26 -22.24 12.22
C LYS A 480 6.49 -22.19 11.30
N PRO A 481 7.18 -23.32 11.09
CA PRO A 481 8.23 -23.39 10.09
C PRO A 481 7.75 -22.89 8.72
N ASN A 482 8.53 -22.02 8.09
CA ASN A 482 8.34 -21.69 6.70
C ASN A 482 8.92 -22.83 5.87
N VAL A 483 8.06 -23.59 5.17
CA VAL A 483 8.43 -24.82 4.49
C VAL A 483 8.54 -24.56 3.00
N THR A 484 9.73 -24.84 2.46
CA THR A 484 10.00 -24.86 1.03
C THR A 484 10.40 -26.28 0.65
N ALA A 485 9.54 -26.95 -0.12
CA ALA A 485 9.80 -28.25 -0.72
C ALA A 485 10.09 -28.05 -2.21
N ALA A 486 11.18 -28.64 -2.69
CA ALA A 486 11.52 -28.71 -4.10
C ALA A 486 11.93 -30.15 -4.49
N VAL A 487 11.89 -30.43 -5.79
CA VAL A 487 12.36 -31.69 -6.37
C VAL A 487 13.13 -31.37 -7.67
N ASP A 488 14.23 -32.07 -7.94
CA ASP A 488 15.00 -31.88 -9.17
C ASP A 488 14.28 -32.39 -10.43
N LYS A 489 13.41 -33.40 -10.25
CA LYS A 489 12.53 -33.98 -11.26
C LYS A 489 11.17 -34.34 -10.67
N ASN A 490 10.11 -33.65 -11.10
CA ASN A 490 8.73 -33.99 -10.75
C ASN A 490 8.12 -35.07 -11.66
N ALA A 491 8.82 -35.53 -12.70
CA ALA A 491 8.44 -36.71 -13.46
C ALA A 491 9.65 -37.36 -14.14
N GLY A 492 9.48 -38.59 -14.60
CA GLY A 492 10.51 -39.37 -15.27
C GLY A 492 10.08 -40.81 -15.58
N ALA A 493 10.64 -41.38 -16.65
CA ALA A 493 10.37 -42.76 -17.02
C ALA A 493 11.15 -43.75 -16.12
N VAL A 494 10.46 -44.76 -15.60
CA VAL A 494 11.00 -45.67 -14.57
C VAL A 494 12.08 -46.64 -15.09
N PRO A 495 13.10 -46.99 -14.29
CA PRO A 495 13.41 -46.40 -12.99
C PRO A 495 14.05 -45.01 -13.13
N PHE A 496 13.63 -44.06 -12.29
CA PHE A 496 14.33 -42.77 -12.14
C PHE A 496 14.44 -42.38 -10.67
N THR A 497 15.52 -41.68 -10.33
CA THR A 497 15.74 -41.11 -9.00
C THR A 497 15.37 -39.64 -9.02
N ALA A 498 14.54 -39.22 -8.08
CA ALA A 498 14.31 -37.82 -7.76
C ALA A 498 15.06 -37.45 -6.47
N LYS A 499 15.60 -36.23 -6.43
CA LYS A 499 16.22 -35.62 -5.25
C LYS A 499 15.29 -34.54 -4.73
N PHE A 500 14.90 -34.68 -3.48
CA PHE A 500 14.10 -33.70 -2.78
C PHE A 500 15.01 -32.72 -2.03
N SER A 501 14.60 -31.46 -1.99
CA SER A 501 15.29 -30.41 -1.26
C SER A 501 14.33 -29.68 -0.34
N SER A 502 14.76 -29.45 0.90
CA SER A 502 14.14 -28.53 1.85
C SER A 502 14.84 -27.16 1.85
N GLU A 503 15.72 -26.87 0.89
CA GLU A 503 16.43 -25.58 0.81
C GLU A 503 15.44 -24.41 0.73
N GLY A 504 15.72 -23.35 1.48
CA GLY A 504 14.77 -22.24 1.72
C GLY A 504 13.87 -22.44 2.94
N THR A 505 13.67 -23.68 3.42
CA THR A 505 12.97 -23.94 4.69
C THR A 505 13.71 -23.28 5.85
N ASN A 506 12.98 -22.61 6.73
CA ASN A 506 13.51 -22.02 7.95
C ASN A 506 12.45 -21.97 9.06
N ASP A 507 12.92 -21.74 10.28
CA ASP A 507 12.09 -21.09 11.30
C ASP A 507 12.78 -19.78 11.69
N TYR A 508 11.96 -18.80 12.06
CA TYR A 508 12.42 -17.49 12.50
C TYR A 508 12.61 -17.44 14.02
N ASP A 509 12.15 -18.43 14.78
CA ASP A 509 12.31 -18.50 16.23
C ASP A 509 13.74 -18.90 16.66
N ASP A 510 14.51 -17.92 17.12
CA ASP A 510 15.92 -18.04 17.57
C ASP A 510 16.19 -19.23 18.53
N TYR A 511 15.21 -19.62 19.35
CA TYR A 511 15.37 -20.73 20.30
C TYR A 511 15.46 -22.11 19.63
N ASP A 512 14.99 -22.26 18.39
CA ASP A 512 15.21 -23.48 17.61
C ASP A 512 16.68 -23.60 17.18
N GLY A 513 17.34 -22.47 16.90
CA GLY A 513 18.75 -22.44 16.48
C GLY A 513 19.00 -23.30 15.23
N GLY A 514 18.05 -23.32 14.30
CA GLY A 514 18.07 -24.15 13.08
C GLY A 514 17.73 -25.64 13.29
N LYS A 515 17.33 -26.06 14.49
CA LYS A 515 16.97 -27.46 14.80
C LYS A 515 15.54 -27.78 14.38
N LEU A 516 15.36 -28.06 13.10
CA LEU A 516 14.11 -28.52 12.52
C LEU A 516 14.13 -30.05 12.33
N ASN A 517 12.98 -30.69 12.53
CA ASN A 517 12.76 -32.10 12.21
C ASN A 517 11.99 -32.22 10.90
N TYR A 518 12.55 -32.98 9.95
CA TYR A 518 12.05 -33.13 8.58
C TYR A 518 11.42 -34.52 8.40
N GLU A 519 10.23 -34.57 7.80
CA GLU A 519 9.49 -35.80 7.51
C GLU A 519 8.91 -35.72 6.10
N TRP A 520 9.55 -36.40 5.14
CA TRP A 520 9.08 -36.53 3.76
C TRP A 520 8.25 -37.81 3.61
N LEU A 521 6.94 -37.65 3.39
CA LEU A 521 6.00 -38.76 3.18
C LEU A 521 5.71 -38.92 1.68
N ILE A 522 6.12 -40.04 1.09
CA ILE A 522 5.85 -40.42 -0.31
C ILE A 522 4.71 -41.44 -0.31
N SER A 523 3.58 -41.08 -0.92
CA SER A 523 2.36 -41.89 -0.94
C SER A 523 1.73 -41.96 -2.34
N SER A 524 1.09 -43.08 -2.68
CA SER A 524 0.43 -43.27 -3.99
C SER A 524 -0.68 -44.33 -3.95
N ASP A 525 -1.62 -44.24 -4.89
CA ASP A 525 -2.78 -45.15 -4.99
C ASP A 525 -2.39 -46.61 -5.28
N ASN A 526 -1.21 -46.84 -5.86
CA ASN A 526 -0.64 -48.18 -6.05
C ASN A 526 -0.06 -48.82 -4.76
N GLY A 527 -0.18 -48.13 -3.62
CA GLY A 527 0.09 -48.66 -2.28
C GLY A 527 1.50 -48.38 -1.74
N VAL A 528 2.31 -47.54 -2.40
CA VAL A 528 3.56 -47.07 -1.79
C VAL A 528 3.23 -46.07 -0.69
N ASN A 529 3.91 -46.21 0.45
CA ASN A 529 3.80 -45.33 1.61
C ASN A 529 5.14 -45.34 2.37
N THR A 530 6.03 -44.41 2.03
CA THR A 530 7.41 -44.37 2.52
C THR A 530 7.66 -43.06 3.25
N LEU A 531 8.23 -43.14 4.45
CA LEU A 531 8.64 -41.98 5.25
C LEU A 531 10.17 -41.85 5.27
N LEU A 532 10.69 -40.70 4.84
CA LEU A 532 12.12 -40.35 4.88
C LEU A 532 12.32 -39.19 5.87
N LYS A 533 13.44 -39.19 6.61
CA LYS A 533 13.70 -38.25 7.72
C LYS A 533 14.92 -37.34 7.54
N GLU A 534 15.53 -37.40 6.37
CA GLU A 534 16.61 -36.51 5.97
C GLU A 534 16.01 -35.18 5.48
N ALA A 535 16.75 -34.09 5.58
CA ALA A 535 16.29 -32.79 5.06
C ALA A 535 16.16 -32.81 3.53
N ASN A 536 17.16 -33.38 2.84
CA ASN A 536 17.26 -33.45 1.38
C ASN A 536 17.42 -34.90 0.89
N PRO A 537 16.38 -35.76 1.03
CA PRO A 537 16.47 -37.18 0.68
C PRO A 537 16.45 -37.40 -0.84
N SER A 538 16.80 -38.60 -1.27
CA SER A 538 16.57 -39.08 -2.64
C SER A 538 15.68 -40.33 -2.63
N PHE A 539 14.86 -40.51 -3.66
CA PHE A 539 14.00 -41.69 -3.81
C PHE A 539 14.00 -42.18 -5.26
N GLU A 540 14.08 -43.51 -5.44
CA GLU A 540 14.01 -44.16 -6.75
C GLU A 540 12.60 -44.67 -7.01
N PHE A 541 11.93 -44.07 -8.00
CA PHE A 541 10.63 -44.52 -8.46
C PHE A 541 10.81 -45.65 -9.48
N THR A 542 10.38 -46.85 -9.10
CA THR A 542 10.52 -48.08 -9.91
C THR A 542 9.21 -48.60 -10.49
N GLN A 543 8.06 -48.08 -10.03
CA GLN A 543 6.73 -48.45 -10.52
C GLN A 543 6.04 -47.23 -11.14
N PRO A 544 5.32 -47.38 -12.26
CA PRO A 544 4.52 -46.29 -12.81
C PRO A 544 3.39 -45.86 -11.88
N GLY A 545 3.08 -44.56 -11.88
CA GLY A 545 1.98 -43.96 -11.12
C GLY A 545 2.26 -42.53 -10.68
N THR A 546 1.25 -41.88 -10.12
CA THR A 546 1.35 -40.55 -9.50
C THR A 546 1.55 -40.70 -7.99
N TYR A 547 2.50 -39.94 -7.45
CA TYR A 547 2.93 -39.97 -6.06
C TYR A 547 2.77 -38.58 -5.44
N GLN A 548 2.08 -38.51 -4.30
CA GLN A 548 2.06 -37.31 -3.45
C GLN A 548 3.24 -37.38 -2.48
N VAL A 549 4.12 -36.37 -2.54
CA VAL A 549 5.35 -36.26 -1.76
C VAL A 549 5.25 -35.04 -0.84
N THR A 550 4.92 -35.28 0.43
CA THR A 550 4.69 -34.21 1.41
C THR A 550 5.91 -34.04 2.31
N LEU A 551 6.59 -32.90 2.22
CA LEU A 551 7.52 -32.44 3.26
C LEU A 551 6.71 -31.88 4.42
N THR A 552 6.82 -32.48 5.60
CA THR A 552 6.39 -31.90 6.88
C THR A 552 7.62 -31.47 7.67
N VAL A 553 7.60 -30.27 8.21
CA VAL A 553 8.67 -29.73 9.07
C VAL A 553 8.08 -29.40 10.43
N THR A 554 8.81 -29.75 11.49
CA THR A 554 8.43 -29.54 12.90
C THR A 554 9.55 -28.79 13.61
N ASP A 555 9.21 -27.73 14.34
CA ASP A 555 10.16 -27.00 15.21
C ASP A 555 10.41 -27.69 16.57
N THR A 556 11.16 -27.05 17.47
CA THR A 556 11.49 -27.65 18.78
C THR A 556 10.35 -27.58 19.80
N LYS A 557 9.28 -26.82 19.56
CA LYS A 557 8.09 -26.72 20.41
C LYS A 557 6.90 -27.52 19.87
N GLY A 558 6.98 -28.01 18.63
CA GLY A 558 6.06 -28.96 18.03
C GLY A 558 5.01 -28.35 17.10
N GLU A 559 5.08 -27.07 16.74
CA GLU A 559 4.28 -26.59 15.62
C GLU A 559 4.81 -27.19 14.31
N LYS A 560 3.89 -27.33 13.35
CA LYS A 560 4.15 -28.00 12.09
C LYS A 560 3.59 -27.22 10.92
N ASN A 561 4.31 -27.28 9.82
CA ASN A 561 3.84 -26.87 8.51
C ASN A 561 4.28 -27.90 7.47
N ALA A 562 3.63 -27.91 6.31
CA ALA A 562 3.90 -28.89 5.27
C ALA A 562 3.65 -28.34 3.87
N GLN A 563 4.41 -28.85 2.90
CA GLN A 563 4.21 -28.61 1.48
C GLN A 563 4.22 -29.93 0.73
N THR A 564 3.26 -30.12 -0.18
CA THR A 564 3.13 -31.31 -1.01
C THR A 564 3.57 -31.02 -2.44
N LEU A 565 4.37 -31.93 -2.99
CA LEU A 565 4.77 -32.01 -4.39
C LEU A 565 4.10 -33.23 -5.02
N GLU A 566 3.65 -33.11 -6.26
CA GLU A 566 3.23 -34.26 -7.05
C GLU A 566 4.39 -34.75 -7.91
N VAL A 567 4.65 -36.06 -7.89
CA VAL A 567 5.68 -36.70 -8.71
C VAL A 567 5.05 -37.80 -9.57
N THR A 568 5.21 -37.73 -10.89
CA THR A 568 4.66 -38.71 -11.83
C THR A 568 5.75 -39.62 -12.39
N ALA A 569 5.71 -40.90 -12.03
CA ALA A 569 6.68 -41.89 -12.49
C ALA A 569 6.12 -42.73 -13.63
N GLY A 570 6.93 -42.98 -14.66
CA GLY A 570 6.66 -43.92 -15.74
C GLY A 570 6.55 -43.29 -17.13
N ASN A 571 6.54 -41.95 -17.22
CA ASN A 571 6.61 -41.16 -18.45
C ASN A 571 7.66 -40.05 -18.26
N GLU A 572 8.51 -39.75 -19.24
CA GLU A 572 9.47 -38.63 -19.14
C GLU A 572 8.84 -37.36 -19.74
N PRO A 573 8.95 -36.18 -19.10
CA PRO A 573 8.45 -34.95 -19.71
C PRO A 573 9.20 -34.62 -21.02
N PRO A 574 8.49 -34.29 -22.11
CA PRO A 574 9.13 -33.92 -23.36
C PRO A 574 9.88 -32.58 -23.21
N GLN A 575 11.11 -32.54 -23.72
CA GLN A 575 11.91 -31.32 -23.74
C GLN A 575 11.58 -30.52 -25.00
N VAL A 576 10.99 -29.34 -24.81
CA VAL A 576 10.76 -28.34 -25.86
C VAL A 576 11.81 -27.25 -25.74
N SER A 577 12.36 -26.79 -26.87
CA SER A 577 13.38 -25.73 -26.92
C SER A 577 13.14 -24.80 -28.10
N ILE A 578 13.14 -23.50 -27.85
CA ILE A 578 13.10 -22.44 -28.85
C ILE A 578 14.48 -21.80 -28.97
N ALA A 579 15.18 -22.10 -30.06
CA ALA A 579 16.27 -21.26 -30.53
C ALA A 579 15.68 -19.97 -31.14
N PHE A 580 16.03 -18.81 -30.59
CA PHE A 580 15.47 -17.51 -30.98
C PHE A 580 16.59 -16.52 -31.32
N SER A 581 16.43 -15.75 -32.39
CA SER A 581 17.44 -14.77 -32.82
C SER A 581 17.24 -13.40 -32.14
N GLY A 582 18.20 -13.02 -31.29
CA GLY A 582 18.23 -11.70 -30.65
C GLY A 582 17.78 -11.71 -29.19
N ASN A 583 17.45 -10.54 -28.66
CA ASN A 583 17.09 -10.34 -27.26
C ASN A 583 15.77 -11.07 -26.90
N ARG A 584 15.76 -11.81 -25.79
CA ARG A 584 14.62 -12.58 -25.26
C ARG A 584 13.79 -11.86 -24.20
N THR A 585 14.15 -10.62 -23.82
CA THR A 585 13.43 -9.80 -22.83
C THR A 585 12.80 -8.55 -23.42
N PHE A 586 13.38 -7.93 -24.46
CA PHE A 586 12.97 -6.62 -24.97
C PHE A 586 12.74 -6.57 -26.49
N TYR A 587 11.67 -5.88 -26.89
CA TYR A 587 11.36 -5.55 -28.28
C TYR A 587 11.89 -4.15 -28.65
N PHE A 588 12.91 -4.08 -29.50
CA PHE A 588 13.55 -2.82 -29.93
C PHE A 588 13.09 -2.34 -31.32
N GLY A 589 11.87 -2.69 -31.75
CA GLY A 589 11.34 -2.26 -33.05
C GLY A 589 11.83 -3.07 -34.26
N GLN A 590 12.37 -4.28 -34.05
CA GLN A 590 12.83 -5.15 -35.14
C GLN A 590 11.67 -5.57 -36.07
N PRO A 591 11.87 -5.64 -37.41
CA PRO A 591 10.80 -5.95 -38.35
C PRO A 591 10.38 -7.43 -38.35
N GLU A 592 11.27 -8.35 -37.96
CA GLU A 592 11.01 -9.78 -37.86
C GLU A 592 12.01 -10.46 -36.91
N PHE A 593 11.63 -11.63 -36.41
CA PHE A 593 12.45 -12.50 -35.57
C PHE A 593 12.52 -13.91 -36.15
N SER A 594 13.71 -14.50 -36.23
CA SER A 594 13.88 -15.91 -36.62
C SER A 594 13.79 -16.82 -35.40
N TYR A 595 13.18 -17.99 -35.59
CA TYR A 595 13.07 -19.02 -34.55
C TYR A 595 13.17 -20.43 -35.13
N GLU A 596 13.58 -21.37 -34.30
CA GLU A 596 13.61 -22.80 -34.58
C GLU A 596 13.24 -23.57 -33.31
N VAL A 597 12.28 -24.47 -33.41
CA VAL A 597 11.73 -25.28 -32.31
C VAL A 597 12.17 -26.72 -32.47
N SER A 598 12.83 -27.26 -31.45
CA SER A 598 13.07 -28.70 -31.33
C SER A 598 12.24 -29.29 -30.19
N VAL A 599 11.75 -30.50 -30.41
CA VAL A 599 11.13 -31.31 -29.35
C VAL A 599 11.83 -32.66 -29.33
N THR A 600 12.24 -33.07 -28.14
CA THR A 600 12.82 -34.39 -27.86
C THR A 600 12.12 -35.01 -26.66
N ASP A 601 11.56 -36.18 -26.89
CA ASP A 601 10.87 -37.02 -25.94
C ASP A 601 11.50 -38.42 -25.93
N LYS A 602 11.45 -39.11 -24.79
CA LYS A 602 12.10 -40.42 -24.64
C LYS A 602 11.24 -41.56 -25.18
N GLU A 603 9.92 -41.41 -25.11
CA GLU A 603 8.93 -42.41 -25.52
C GLU A 603 8.47 -42.18 -26.97
N ASP A 604 8.17 -40.93 -27.34
CA ASP A 604 7.69 -40.51 -28.67
C ASP A 604 8.82 -40.15 -29.67
N GLY A 605 10.06 -39.97 -29.19
CA GLY A 605 11.23 -39.66 -30.02
C GLY A 605 11.41 -38.16 -30.27
N SER A 606 11.76 -37.73 -31.48
CA SER A 606 12.06 -36.31 -31.73
C SER A 606 11.53 -35.77 -33.05
N THR A 607 11.45 -34.44 -33.14
CA THR A 607 11.18 -33.74 -34.41
C THR A 607 12.31 -33.92 -35.42
N ALA A 608 13.56 -34.06 -34.96
CA ALA A 608 14.71 -34.33 -35.81
C ALA A 608 14.66 -35.74 -36.43
N GLU A 609 14.10 -36.73 -35.72
CA GLU A 609 13.85 -38.08 -36.25
C GLU A 609 12.55 -38.20 -37.06
N GLY A 610 11.72 -37.16 -37.08
CA GLY A 610 10.41 -37.17 -37.74
C GLY A 610 9.36 -38.08 -37.08
N LYS A 611 9.60 -38.53 -35.84
CA LYS A 611 8.64 -39.32 -35.05
C LYS A 611 7.60 -38.43 -34.38
N ILE A 612 8.05 -37.29 -33.84
CA ILE A 612 7.19 -36.17 -33.47
C ILE A 612 7.05 -35.31 -34.72
N LYS A 613 5.81 -35.13 -35.19
CA LYS A 613 5.52 -34.37 -36.41
C LYS A 613 5.25 -32.91 -36.09
N GLN A 614 5.42 -32.04 -37.08
CA GLN A 614 5.17 -30.59 -36.92
C GLN A 614 3.72 -30.32 -36.48
N GLU A 615 2.74 -31.06 -37.01
CA GLU A 615 1.33 -30.90 -36.64
C GLU A 615 1.00 -31.31 -35.20
N GLU A 616 1.91 -31.99 -34.49
CA GLU A 616 1.77 -32.33 -33.07
C GLU A 616 2.36 -31.25 -32.14
N VAL A 617 3.15 -30.30 -32.67
CA VAL A 617 3.78 -29.21 -31.90
C VAL A 617 3.01 -27.91 -32.10
N ALA A 618 2.56 -27.30 -31.01
CA ALA A 618 1.80 -26.05 -31.01
C ALA A 618 2.74 -24.85 -30.85
N ILE A 619 2.89 -24.03 -31.89
CA ILE A 619 3.75 -22.85 -31.90
C ILE A 619 2.90 -21.61 -32.21
N THR A 620 2.91 -20.62 -31.30
CA THR A 620 2.17 -19.35 -31.45
C THR A 620 3.08 -18.15 -31.22
N PHE A 621 2.76 -17.02 -31.86
CA PHE A 621 3.39 -15.73 -31.62
C PHE A 621 2.32 -14.66 -31.45
N ASP A 622 2.11 -14.26 -30.20
CA ASP A 622 0.96 -13.46 -29.76
C ASP A 622 1.41 -12.08 -29.27
N TYR A 623 0.65 -11.01 -29.56
CA TYR A 623 0.84 -9.70 -28.92
C TYR A 623 0.20 -9.71 -27.52
N VAL A 624 0.95 -9.24 -26.52
CA VAL A 624 0.50 -9.11 -25.14
C VAL A 624 0.26 -7.62 -24.84
N PRO A 625 -0.97 -7.20 -24.54
CA PRO A 625 -1.27 -5.78 -24.27
C PRO A 625 -0.56 -5.23 -23.06
N LYS A 626 -0.37 -3.92 -23.06
CA LYS A 626 0.19 -3.17 -21.94
C LYS A 626 -0.67 -3.34 -20.68
N GLY A 627 0.00 -3.57 -19.55
CA GLY A 627 -0.64 -3.85 -18.26
C GLY A 627 -0.71 -5.34 -17.90
N PHE A 628 -0.37 -6.23 -18.83
CA PHE A 628 -0.20 -7.66 -18.57
C PHE A 628 1.26 -8.08 -18.74
N ASP A 629 1.75 -9.00 -17.90
CA ASP A 629 3.08 -9.58 -18.06
C ASP A 629 3.04 -10.82 -18.97
N PRO A 630 3.75 -10.83 -20.13
CA PRO A 630 3.88 -12.01 -20.97
C PRO A 630 4.39 -13.26 -20.23
N ILE A 631 5.24 -13.09 -19.20
CA ILE A 631 5.80 -14.19 -18.40
C ILE A 631 4.73 -14.80 -17.49
N GLU A 632 3.86 -13.97 -16.88
CA GLU A 632 2.74 -14.42 -16.06
C GLU A 632 1.68 -15.14 -16.90
N ILE A 633 1.43 -14.64 -18.12
CA ILE A 633 0.56 -15.31 -19.10
C ILE A 633 1.14 -16.67 -19.49
N ALA A 634 2.45 -16.76 -19.73
CA ALA A 634 3.11 -18.02 -20.10
C ALA A 634 3.14 -19.04 -18.96
N SER A 635 3.42 -18.61 -17.73
CA SER A 635 3.57 -19.52 -16.57
C SER A 635 2.24 -20.09 -16.06
N LYS A 636 1.12 -19.39 -16.29
CA LYS A 636 -0.23 -19.84 -15.91
C LYS A 636 -0.91 -20.75 -16.94
N GLN A 637 -0.21 -21.19 -17.99
CA GLN A 637 -0.78 -21.97 -19.10
C GLN A 637 -0.11 -23.35 -19.23
N SER A 638 -0.85 -24.40 -18.86
CA SER A 638 -0.33 -25.78 -18.72
C SER A 638 -0.82 -26.77 -19.78
N GLY A 639 -1.33 -26.33 -20.95
CA GLY A 639 -1.94 -27.24 -21.91
C GLY A 639 -1.96 -26.78 -23.37
N ALA A 640 -2.23 -27.74 -24.25
CA ALA A 640 -2.31 -27.57 -25.71
C ALA A 640 -3.49 -26.68 -26.17
N GLU A 641 -4.51 -26.49 -25.33
CA GLU A 641 -5.76 -25.89 -25.74
C GLU A 641 -5.83 -24.38 -25.46
N SER A 642 -6.00 -23.63 -26.56
CA SER A 642 -6.42 -22.23 -26.66
C SER A 642 -5.41 -21.10 -26.36
N MET A 643 -5.48 -20.13 -27.28
CA MET A 643 -4.58 -18.99 -27.51
C MET A 643 -4.32 -18.11 -26.28
N ALA A 644 -3.11 -17.52 -26.20
CA ALA A 644 -2.80 -16.49 -25.21
C ALA A 644 -3.78 -15.30 -25.29
N VAL A 645 -4.24 -14.95 -26.49
CA VAL A 645 -5.23 -13.88 -26.73
C VAL A 645 -6.65 -14.24 -26.24
N LEU A 646 -7.08 -15.50 -26.35
CA LEU A 646 -8.40 -15.94 -25.85
C LEU A 646 -8.45 -16.02 -24.33
N ASN A 647 -7.38 -16.52 -23.71
CA ASN A 647 -7.27 -16.56 -22.25
C ASN A 647 -7.20 -15.15 -21.65
N LEU A 648 -6.77 -14.14 -22.41
CA LEU A 648 -6.81 -12.75 -21.96
C LEU A 648 -8.23 -12.21 -21.87
N GLY A 649 -9.08 -12.44 -22.88
CA GLY A 649 -10.50 -12.11 -22.85
C GLY A 649 -11.26 -12.83 -21.74
N LYS A 650 -10.92 -14.11 -21.53
CA LYS A 650 -11.38 -14.89 -20.37
C LYS A 650 -10.96 -14.26 -19.04
N ASN A 651 -9.66 -14.03 -18.82
CA ASN A 651 -9.13 -13.44 -17.58
C ASN A 651 -9.75 -12.07 -17.28
N LEU A 652 -9.95 -11.24 -18.30
CA LEU A 652 -10.65 -9.96 -18.21
C LEU A 652 -12.10 -10.14 -17.71
N ILE A 653 -12.89 -11.04 -18.31
CA ILE A 653 -14.22 -11.41 -17.81
C ILE A 653 -14.16 -11.97 -16.38
N GLU A 654 -13.14 -12.78 -16.09
CA GLU A 654 -13.01 -13.50 -14.84
C GLU A 654 -12.60 -12.63 -13.65
N GLY A 655 -11.91 -11.51 -13.90
CA GLY A 655 -11.59 -10.46 -12.94
C GLY A 655 -12.54 -9.26 -12.98
N SER A 656 -13.60 -9.32 -13.79
CA SER A 656 -14.67 -8.30 -13.83
C SER A 656 -15.92 -8.76 -13.08
N ASP A 657 -16.81 -7.81 -12.79
CA ASP A 657 -18.14 -8.05 -12.21
C ASP A 657 -19.08 -8.83 -13.13
N CYS A 658 -18.76 -8.97 -14.43
CA CYS A 658 -19.44 -9.79 -15.45
C CYS A 658 -19.92 -11.17 -14.95
N LYS A 659 -19.10 -11.87 -14.14
CA LYS A 659 -19.45 -13.18 -13.52
C LYS A 659 -20.71 -13.15 -12.65
N SER A 660 -21.06 -11.99 -12.10
CA SER A 660 -22.25 -11.82 -11.25
C SER A 660 -23.56 -12.00 -12.03
N CYS A 661 -23.53 -11.70 -13.34
CA CYS A 661 -24.72 -11.68 -14.20
C CYS A 661 -24.68 -12.72 -15.32
N HIS A 662 -23.50 -13.18 -15.74
CA HIS A 662 -23.31 -14.14 -16.84
C HIS A 662 -22.55 -15.38 -16.36
N GLN A 663 -22.85 -16.53 -16.96
CA GLN A 663 -22.14 -17.80 -16.75
C GLN A 663 -21.76 -18.41 -18.10
N LEU A 664 -20.87 -19.41 -18.11
CA LEU A 664 -20.39 -20.02 -19.35
C LEU A 664 -21.53 -20.72 -20.12
N ASP A 665 -22.20 -21.67 -19.48
CA ASP A 665 -23.17 -22.61 -20.07
C ASP A 665 -24.62 -22.35 -19.67
N LYS A 666 -24.87 -21.58 -18.59
CA LYS A 666 -26.20 -21.39 -17.98
C LYS A 666 -26.65 -19.94 -17.97
N THR A 667 -27.96 -19.73 -18.13
CA THR A 667 -28.58 -18.42 -17.95
C THR A 667 -28.57 -18.04 -16.46
N SER A 668 -28.27 -16.77 -16.18
CA SER A 668 -28.34 -16.16 -14.85
C SER A 668 -29.22 -14.90 -14.96
N ILE A 669 -28.80 -13.75 -14.41
CA ILE A 669 -29.45 -12.45 -14.62
C ILE A 669 -29.39 -12.05 -16.12
N GLY A 670 -28.29 -12.41 -16.80
CA GLY A 670 -28.12 -12.33 -18.25
C GLY A 670 -28.01 -13.71 -18.94
N PRO A 671 -27.95 -13.73 -20.28
CA PRO A 671 -27.73 -14.95 -21.06
C PRO A 671 -26.36 -15.60 -20.77
N SER A 672 -26.25 -16.91 -21.00
CA SER A 672 -24.94 -17.59 -20.96
C SER A 672 -24.03 -17.10 -22.10
N TYR A 673 -22.71 -17.21 -21.92
CA TYR A 673 -21.76 -16.89 -22.99
C TYR A 673 -21.95 -17.80 -24.22
N GLN A 674 -22.30 -19.07 -24.01
CA GLN A 674 -22.70 -19.98 -25.09
C GLN A 674 -23.93 -19.46 -25.85
N ALA A 675 -24.99 -19.00 -25.17
CA ALA A 675 -26.18 -18.45 -25.83
C ALA A 675 -25.90 -17.14 -26.60
N VAL A 676 -24.98 -16.31 -26.11
CA VAL A 676 -24.50 -15.13 -26.86
C VAL A 676 -23.78 -15.55 -28.14
N ALA A 677 -22.87 -16.54 -28.06
CA ALA A 677 -22.15 -17.06 -29.22
C ALA A 677 -23.06 -17.80 -30.24
N GLU A 678 -24.09 -18.51 -29.79
CA GLU A 678 -25.11 -19.10 -30.68
C GLU A 678 -25.90 -18.04 -31.45
N ARG A 679 -26.22 -16.91 -30.80
CA ARG A 679 -27.06 -15.86 -31.40
C ARG A 679 -26.29 -14.92 -32.32
N TYR A 680 -25.00 -14.70 -32.07
CA TYR A 680 -24.17 -13.74 -32.79
C TYR A 680 -23.00 -14.45 -33.50
N PRO A 681 -23.13 -14.77 -34.79
CA PRO A 681 -22.01 -15.27 -35.59
C PRO A 681 -20.81 -14.31 -35.53
N LYS A 682 -19.59 -14.86 -35.47
CA LYS A 682 -18.34 -14.10 -35.33
C LYS A 682 -17.97 -13.34 -36.61
N THR A 683 -18.63 -12.20 -36.83
CA THR A 683 -18.34 -11.25 -37.91
C THR A 683 -17.87 -9.90 -37.33
N PRO A 684 -17.14 -9.06 -38.10
CA PRO A 684 -16.68 -7.75 -37.63
C PRO A 684 -17.81 -6.84 -37.12
N GLU A 685 -19.00 -6.92 -37.74
CA GLU A 685 -20.19 -6.15 -37.38
C GLU A 685 -20.74 -6.58 -36.02
N ASN A 686 -20.83 -7.90 -35.78
CA ASN A 686 -21.30 -8.45 -34.51
C ASN A 686 -20.29 -8.22 -33.37
N VAL A 687 -18.99 -8.33 -33.65
CA VAL A 687 -17.94 -7.97 -32.70
C VAL A 687 -18.07 -6.50 -32.29
N LYS A 688 -18.17 -5.58 -33.26
CA LYS A 688 -18.35 -4.14 -33.00
C LYS A 688 -19.67 -3.82 -32.25
N LEU A 689 -20.75 -4.51 -32.59
CA LEU A 689 -22.04 -4.39 -31.90
C LEU A 689 -21.94 -4.80 -30.43
N LEU A 690 -21.31 -5.96 -30.14
CA LEU A 690 -21.20 -6.48 -28.80
C LEU A 690 -20.22 -5.69 -27.93
N ILE A 691 -19.11 -5.19 -28.51
CA ILE A 691 -18.20 -4.24 -27.84
C ILE A 691 -18.98 -3.01 -27.35
N SER A 692 -19.79 -2.42 -28.25
CA SER A 692 -20.63 -1.26 -27.92
C SER A 692 -21.65 -1.59 -26.82
N LYS A 693 -22.21 -2.81 -26.80
CA LYS A 693 -23.13 -3.27 -25.74
C LYS A 693 -22.45 -3.52 -24.40
N VAL A 694 -21.21 -4.01 -24.38
CA VAL A 694 -20.43 -4.17 -23.13
C VAL A 694 -20.14 -2.80 -22.52
N ILE A 695 -19.62 -1.86 -23.31
CA ILE A 695 -19.20 -0.53 -22.83
C ILE A 695 -20.41 0.35 -22.45
N ASN A 696 -21.43 0.42 -23.30
CA ASN A 696 -22.57 1.33 -23.10
C ASN A 696 -23.79 0.68 -22.42
N GLY A 697 -23.74 -0.62 -22.14
CA GLY A 697 -24.87 -1.40 -21.64
C GLY A 697 -25.99 -1.59 -22.68
N GLY A 698 -27.14 -2.10 -22.22
CA GLY A 698 -28.35 -2.15 -23.04
C GLY A 698 -29.43 -3.12 -22.57
N SER A 699 -30.66 -2.91 -23.03
CA SER A 699 -31.85 -3.67 -22.64
C SER A 699 -32.64 -4.20 -23.86
N GLY A 700 -33.64 -5.04 -23.61
CA GLY A 700 -34.67 -5.43 -24.59
C GLY A 700 -34.31 -6.54 -25.60
N VAL A 701 -33.10 -7.10 -25.55
CA VAL A 701 -32.65 -8.17 -26.47
C VAL A 701 -32.83 -9.58 -25.89
N TRP A 702 -32.73 -9.69 -24.56
CA TRP A 702 -32.72 -10.96 -23.81
C TRP A 702 -33.74 -10.99 -22.65
N GLY A 703 -34.56 -9.95 -22.50
CA GLY A 703 -35.56 -9.82 -21.43
C GLY A 703 -35.69 -8.39 -20.93
N ASP A 704 -36.45 -8.22 -19.84
CA ASP A 704 -36.77 -6.91 -19.24
C ASP A 704 -35.60 -6.33 -18.41
N HIS A 705 -34.59 -7.13 -18.08
CA HIS A 705 -33.42 -6.71 -17.30
C HIS A 705 -32.35 -6.14 -18.24
N GLY A 706 -31.87 -4.94 -17.94
CA GLY A 706 -30.82 -4.26 -18.70
C GLY A 706 -29.42 -4.69 -18.25
N MET A 707 -28.51 -4.87 -19.21
CA MET A 707 -27.07 -4.99 -18.97
C MET A 707 -26.51 -3.61 -18.56
N ALA A 708 -25.78 -3.57 -17.45
CA ALA A 708 -25.08 -2.38 -16.98
C ALA A 708 -24.00 -1.92 -17.99
N ALA A 709 -23.69 -0.63 -17.97
CA ALA A 709 -22.63 -0.05 -18.79
C ALA A 709 -21.28 -0.18 -18.08
N HIS A 710 -20.23 -0.49 -18.84
CA HIS A 710 -18.85 -0.57 -18.36
C HIS A 710 -18.00 0.51 -19.06
N PRO A 711 -18.27 1.81 -18.85
CA PRO A 711 -17.57 2.90 -19.55
C PRO A 711 -16.07 3.02 -19.19
N GLY A 712 -15.63 2.30 -18.16
CA GLY A 712 -14.21 2.18 -17.79
C GLY A 712 -13.43 1.12 -18.57
N LEU A 713 -14.09 0.24 -19.34
CA LEU A 713 -13.40 -0.73 -20.20
C LEU A 713 -12.91 -0.04 -21.50
N SER A 714 -11.68 -0.36 -21.89
CA SER A 714 -11.17 0.06 -23.20
C SER A 714 -11.88 -0.69 -24.33
N GLU A 715 -11.92 -0.10 -25.55
CA GLU A 715 -12.47 -0.80 -26.72
C GLU A 715 -11.71 -2.11 -27.02
N ALA A 716 -10.40 -2.14 -26.74
CA ALA A 716 -9.55 -3.30 -26.94
C ALA A 716 -9.83 -4.43 -25.92
N ASP A 717 -10.11 -4.09 -24.66
CA ASP A 717 -10.44 -5.09 -23.64
C ASP A 717 -11.86 -5.64 -23.84
N ALA A 718 -12.83 -4.75 -24.11
CA ALA A 718 -14.18 -5.17 -24.51
C ALA A 718 -14.14 -6.06 -25.76
N ARG A 719 -13.26 -5.78 -26.74
CA ARG A 719 -13.05 -6.63 -27.92
C ARG A 719 -12.54 -8.03 -27.55
N ARG A 720 -11.55 -8.13 -26.66
CA ARG A 720 -11.03 -9.44 -26.16
C ARG A 720 -12.11 -10.25 -25.46
N MET A 721 -12.86 -9.60 -24.56
CA MET A 721 -13.98 -10.25 -23.86
C MET A 721 -15.00 -10.79 -24.88
N VAL A 722 -15.38 -9.98 -25.86
CA VAL A 722 -16.34 -10.37 -26.92
C VAL A 722 -15.79 -11.48 -27.82
N GLU A 723 -14.53 -11.41 -28.26
CA GLU A 723 -13.91 -12.43 -29.11
C GLU A 723 -13.75 -13.77 -28.38
N TYR A 724 -13.48 -13.73 -27.06
CA TYR A 724 -13.56 -14.92 -26.21
C TYR A 724 -14.99 -15.47 -26.17
N ILE A 725 -15.98 -14.63 -25.82
CA ILE A 725 -17.39 -15.04 -25.74
C ILE A 725 -17.84 -15.70 -27.04
N LEU A 726 -17.58 -15.07 -28.20
CA LEU A 726 -17.99 -15.62 -29.50
C LEU A 726 -17.25 -16.92 -29.91
N SER A 727 -16.15 -17.27 -29.23
CA SER A 727 -15.40 -18.51 -29.49
C SER A 727 -15.86 -19.72 -28.67
N VAL A 728 -16.68 -19.55 -27.62
CA VAL A 728 -16.94 -20.65 -26.65
C VAL A 728 -17.70 -21.87 -27.22
N ASN A 729 -18.24 -21.75 -28.43
CA ASN A 729 -18.92 -22.82 -29.16
C ASN A 729 -18.09 -23.38 -30.33
N GLU A 730 -16.90 -22.84 -30.62
CA GLU A 730 -16.01 -23.34 -31.67
C GLU A 730 -15.37 -24.67 -31.19
N VAL A 731 -15.81 -25.80 -31.75
CA VAL A 731 -15.23 -27.12 -31.44
C VAL A 731 -13.79 -27.19 -31.96
N LYS A 732 -12.84 -26.93 -31.05
CA LYS A 732 -11.40 -26.80 -31.30
C LYS A 732 -11.08 -25.77 -32.40
N PRO A 733 -10.81 -24.50 -32.04
CA PRO A 733 -10.23 -23.56 -32.97
C PRO A 733 -8.92 -24.16 -33.51
N THR A 734 -8.88 -24.45 -34.82
CA THR A 734 -7.64 -24.80 -35.51
C THR A 734 -6.79 -23.56 -35.62
N VAL A 735 -6.09 -23.22 -34.53
CA VAL A 735 -5.01 -22.25 -34.54
C VAL A 735 -3.97 -22.78 -35.53
N ALA A 736 -3.63 -21.99 -36.54
CA ALA A 736 -2.58 -22.34 -37.47
C ALA A 736 -1.24 -22.32 -36.71
N SER A 737 -0.78 -23.49 -36.26
CA SER A 737 0.53 -23.64 -35.64
C SER A 737 1.60 -23.17 -36.62
N LEU A 738 2.51 -22.33 -36.13
CA LEU A 738 3.65 -21.88 -36.92
C LEU A 738 4.56 -23.09 -37.24
N PRO A 739 5.31 -23.08 -38.35
CA PRO A 739 6.21 -24.18 -38.68
C PRO A 739 7.31 -24.36 -37.62
N LEU A 740 7.95 -25.53 -37.56
CA LEU A 740 9.06 -25.78 -36.61
C LEU A 740 10.24 -24.81 -36.80
N LYS A 741 10.35 -24.15 -37.96
CA LYS A 741 11.39 -23.16 -38.27
C LYS A 741 10.83 -22.08 -39.18
N GLY A 742 11.11 -20.82 -38.88
CA GLY A 742 10.67 -19.70 -39.72
C GLY A 742 11.02 -18.34 -39.13
N SER A 743 10.31 -17.31 -39.59
CA SER A 743 10.32 -15.98 -38.97
C SER A 743 8.90 -15.52 -38.60
N VAL A 744 8.82 -14.71 -37.54
CA VAL A 744 7.59 -14.06 -37.07
C VAL A 744 7.73 -12.54 -37.17
N LYS A 745 6.62 -11.85 -37.42
CA LYS A 745 6.58 -10.39 -37.57
C LYS A 745 5.76 -9.77 -36.44
N PRO A 746 6.34 -8.87 -35.64
CA PRO A 746 5.61 -8.07 -34.67
C PRO A 746 4.45 -7.31 -35.33
N ALA A 747 3.23 -7.58 -34.88
CA ALA A 747 2.03 -6.93 -35.36
C ALA A 747 1.20 -6.44 -34.16
N VAL A 748 0.95 -5.13 -34.13
CA VAL A 748 0.07 -4.49 -33.14
C VAL A 748 -1.38 -4.67 -33.61
N PRO A 749 -2.28 -5.29 -32.82
CA PRO A 749 -3.68 -5.45 -33.19
C PRO A 749 -4.44 -4.12 -33.36
N GLU A 750 -5.54 -4.13 -34.11
CA GLU A 750 -6.40 -2.95 -34.27
C GLU A 750 -6.96 -2.51 -32.89
N GLY A 751 -6.75 -1.24 -32.54
CA GLY A 751 -7.18 -0.64 -31.28
C GLY A 751 -6.11 -0.60 -30.17
N GLU A 752 -4.91 -1.15 -30.39
CA GLU A 752 -3.80 -1.11 -29.43
C GLU A 752 -2.83 0.08 -29.66
N ASP A 753 -2.20 0.56 -28.58
CA ASP A 753 -1.24 1.68 -28.59
C ASP A 753 0.20 1.25 -28.97
N GLY A 754 0.42 -0.06 -29.17
CA GLY A 754 1.71 -0.66 -29.51
C GLY A 754 2.73 -0.65 -28.36
N GLN A 755 2.33 -0.28 -27.14
CA GLN A 755 3.22 -0.22 -25.98
C GLN A 755 3.30 -1.54 -25.19
N GLY A 756 2.60 -2.60 -25.65
CA GLY A 756 2.66 -3.94 -25.07
C GLY A 756 3.94 -4.72 -25.38
N GLY A 757 3.85 -6.04 -25.26
CA GLY A 757 4.90 -7.02 -25.54
C GLY A 757 4.48 -8.07 -26.58
N TYR A 758 5.32 -9.09 -26.75
CA TYR A 758 5.07 -10.24 -27.61
C TYR A 758 5.49 -11.54 -26.92
N LEU A 759 4.75 -12.61 -27.15
CA LEU A 759 5.01 -13.93 -26.61
C LEU A 759 5.13 -14.95 -27.75
N LEU A 760 6.35 -15.42 -28.02
CA LEU A 760 6.58 -16.64 -28.81
C LEU A 760 6.47 -17.83 -27.85
N ARG A 761 5.68 -18.84 -28.19
CA ARG A 761 5.43 -20.00 -27.33
C ARG A 761 5.49 -21.28 -28.15
N ALA A 762 6.16 -22.30 -27.64
CA ALA A 762 6.19 -23.64 -28.21
C ALA A 762 5.78 -24.66 -27.15
N PHE A 763 4.78 -25.47 -27.46
CA PHE A 763 4.21 -26.48 -26.57
C PHE A 763 4.12 -27.82 -27.28
N TYR A 764 4.36 -28.90 -26.54
CA TYR A 764 4.11 -30.26 -26.98
C TYR A 764 3.57 -31.11 -25.82
N ALA A 765 2.63 -32.00 -26.12
CA ALA A 765 2.16 -33.03 -25.20
C ALA A 765 2.46 -34.41 -25.80
N ASP A 766 3.08 -35.28 -25.02
CA ASP A 766 3.40 -36.65 -25.44
C ASP A 766 2.15 -37.55 -25.48
N LYS A 767 2.30 -38.78 -25.96
CA LYS A 767 1.18 -39.74 -26.09
C LYS A 767 0.88 -40.54 -24.81
N GLY A 768 1.57 -40.26 -23.71
CA GLY A 768 1.52 -41.02 -22.47
C GLY A 768 2.29 -42.34 -22.54
N ALA A 769 2.64 -42.88 -21.37
CA ALA A 769 3.45 -44.10 -21.25
C ALA A 769 2.76 -45.16 -20.39
N GLY A 770 2.22 -46.20 -21.04
CA GLY A 770 1.62 -47.36 -20.37
C GLY A 770 0.34 -47.01 -19.61
N GLN A 771 0.44 -46.82 -18.28
CA GLN A 771 -0.67 -46.39 -17.42
C GLN A 771 -0.58 -44.92 -16.99
N VAL A 772 0.52 -44.24 -17.36
CA VAL A 772 0.74 -42.83 -17.06
C VAL A 772 0.15 -41.98 -18.18
N GLY A 773 -0.58 -40.93 -17.81
CA GLY A 773 -1.15 -39.98 -18.75
C GLY A 773 -0.09 -39.19 -19.52
N SER A 774 -0.56 -38.48 -20.54
CA SER A 774 0.24 -37.52 -21.31
C SER A 774 0.89 -36.49 -20.39
N LEU A 775 2.19 -36.26 -20.54
CA LEU A 775 2.89 -35.11 -19.96
C LEU A 775 3.14 -34.06 -21.05
N SER A 776 3.58 -32.87 -20.64
CA SER A 776 3.74 -31.74 -21.55
C SER A 776 4.99 -30.92 -21.28
N GLY A 777 5.60 -30.45 -22.36
CA GLY A 777 6.74 -29.54 -22.37
C GLY A 777 6.35 -28.18 -22.96
N LEU A 778 6.99 -27.12 -22.45
CA LEU A 778 6.75 -25.74 -22.83
C LEU A 778 8.09 -24.98 -22.82
N ASP A 779 8.37 -24.21 -23.86
CA ASP A 779 9.36 -23.12 -23.84
C ASP A 779 8.74 -21.85 -24.46
N PHE A 780 9.26 -20.67 -24.11
CA PHE A 780 8.76 -19.40 -24.58
C PHE A 780 9.83 -18.30 -24.65
N VAL A 781 9.49 -17.24 -25.40
CA VAL A 781 10.22 -15.97 -25.46
C VAL A 781 9.24 -14.85 -25.19
N ALA A 782 9.45 -14.14 -24.09
CA ALA A 782 8.58 -13.09 -23.57
C ALA A 782 9.22 -11.72 -23.78
N LEU A 783 8.94 -11.09 -24.92
CA LEU A 783 9.44 -9.76 -25.25
C LEU A 783 8.54 -8.70 -24.60
N LYS A 784 9.13 -7.78 -23.85
CA LYS A 784 8.47 -6.61 -23.27
C LYS A 784 8.89 -5.33 -24.02
N ASN A 785 8.15 -4.25 -23.82
CA ASN A 785 8.59 -2.92 -24.21
C ASN A 785 9.91 -2.58 -23.45
N PRO A 786 10.91 -1.93 -24.07
CA PRO A 786 12.24 -1.66 -23.46
C PRO A 786 12.27 -0.72 -22.24
N PHE A 787 11.15 -0.52 -21.52
CA PHE A 787 11.08 0.27 -20.30
C PHE A 787 10.73 -0.64 -19.11
N LEU A 788 11.50 -0.52 -18.02
CA LEU A 788 11.18 -1.11 -16.72
C LEU A 788 10.71 -0.02 -15.75
N ASN A 789 9.71 -0.37 -14.93
CA ASN A 789 9.26 0.43 -13.81
C ASN A 789 10.18 0.16 -12.61
N PRO A 790 10.77 1.17 -11.94
CA PRO A 790 11.62 0.95 -10.78
C PRO A 790 10.89 0.23 -9.62
N GLN A 791 9.55 0.33 -9.56
CA GLN A 791 8.72 -0.36 -8.56
C GLN A 791 8.58 -1.88 -8.79
N GLU A 792 9.07 -2.42 -9.90
CA GLU A 792 9.11 -3.86 -10.21
C GLU A 792 10.48 -4.50 -9.86
N SER A 793 11.43 -3.72 -9.33
CA SER A 793 12.74 -4.23 -8.89
C SER A 793 12.62 -5.27 -7.77
N SER A 794 13.33 -6.39 -7.91
CA SER A 794 13.37 -7.49 -6.94
C SER A 794 14.29 -7.19 -5.75
N HIS A 795 15.30 -6.33 -5.95
CA HIS A 795 16.23 -5.89 -4.90
C HIS A 795 16.20 -4.37 -4.71
N ARG A 796 16.19 -3.91 -3.45
CA ARG A 796 16.19 -2.48 -3.09
C ARG A 796 16.98 -2.24 -1.81
N LYS A 797 17.80 -1.20 -1.81
CA LYS A 797 18.53 -0.68 -0.65
C LYS A 797 18.70 0.83 -0.81
N GLY A 798 18.42 1.61 0.24
CA GLY A 798 18.42 3.07 0.15
C GLY A 798 17.34 3.59 -0.80
N VAL A 799 16.11 3.10 -0.63
CA VAL A 799 14.93 3.53 -1.41
C VAL A 799 13.85 4.04 -0.47
N GLN A 800 13.30 5.20 -0.80
CA GLN A 800 12.15 5.81 -0.12
C GLN A 800 11.03 6.03 -1.13
N LEU A 801 9.83 5.56 -0.80
CA LEU A 801 8.65 5.75 -1.63
C LEU A 801 7.80 6.89 -1.05
N MET A 802 7.40 7.84 -1.89
CA MET A 802 6.28 8.75 -1.60
C MET A 802 5.09 8.20 -2.36
N THR A 803 3.98 7.90 -1.68
CA THR A 803 2.84 7.16 -2.27
C THR A 803 1.80 8.05 -2.97
N THR A 804 1.77 9.35 -2.65
CA THR A 804 0.66 10.26 -3.00
C THR A 804 1.18 11.66 -3.38
N PRO A 805 0.63 12.34 -4.40
CA PRO A 805 -0.55 12.00 -5.24
C PRO A 805 -0.26 11.01 -6.39
N GLN A 806 0.92 10.41 -6.39
CA GLN A 806 1.33 9.29 -7.22
C GLN A 806 2.59 8.68 -6.59
N VAL A 807 2.91 7.41 -6.89
CA VAL A 807 4.13 6.80 -6.37
C VAL A 807 5.38 7.43 -7.01
N ASN A 808 6.27 7.97 -6.18
CA ASN A 808 7.61 8.42 -6.58
C ASN A 808 8.65 7.53 -5.91
N PHE A 809 9.69 7.15 -6.67
CA PHE A 809 10.72 6.19 -6.26
C PHE A 809 12.02 6.94 -6.02
N PHE A 810 12.21 7.44 -4.80
CA PHE A 810 13.43 8.14 -4.42
C PHE A 810 14.53 7.16 -4.01
N VAL A 811 15.74 7.40 -4.49
CA VAL A 811 16.96 6.73 -4.02
C VAL A 811 17.67 7.64 -3.03
N THR A 812 18.10 7.13 -1.87
CA THR A 812 18.62 7.91 -0.72
C THR A 812 20.01 7.40 -0.29
N GLY A 813 21.01 8.27 -0.36
CA GLY A 813 22.37 7.98 0.10
C GLY A 813 23.25 7.22 -0.89
N ASN A 814 24.56 7.32 -0.66
CA ASN A 814 25.58 6.65 -1.45
C ASN A 814 25.53 5.11 -1.31
N ASP A 815 25.83 4.39 -2.40
CA ASP A 815 25.78 2.92 -2.48
C ASP A 815 24.39 2.34 -2.18
N SER A 816 23.37 3.10 -2.59
CA SER A 816 22.00 2.60 -2.78
C SER A 816 21.91 1.72 -4.01
N GLU A 817 20.99 0.76 -4.00
CA GLU A 817 20.95 -0.35 -4.95
C GLU A 817 19.51 -0.60 -5.40
N VAL A 818 19.32 -0.78 -6.71
CA VAL A 818 18.06 -1.22 -7.32
C VAL A 818 18.40 -2.36 -8.28
N GLY A 819 17.82 -3.54 -8.09
CA GLY A 819 18.15 -4.74 -8.88
C GLY A 819 16.96 -5.34 -9.61
N PHE A 820 17.23 -5.95 -10.77
CA PHE A 820 16.29 -6.74 -11.56
C PHE A 820 16.96 -8.06 -11.95
N GLU A 821 16.18 -9.15 -11.96
CA GLU A 821 16.65 -10.48 -12.30
C GLU A 821 16.27 -10.87 -13.73
N ASP A 822 17.04 -11.81 -14.30
CA ASP A 822 16.68 -12.51 -15.53
C ASP A 822 16.50 -11.62 -16.80
N ILE A 823 17.17 -10.47 -16.85
CA ILE A 823 17.14 -9.50 -17.96
C ILE A 823 18.15 -9.89 -19.04
N ASP A 824 17.68 -10.18 -20.25
CA ASP A 824 18.55 -10.40 -21.41
C ASP A 824 19.18 -9.09 -21.89
N LEU A 825 20.51 -9.04 -21.90
CA LEU A 825 21.29 -7.89 -22.38
C LEU A 825 21.79 -8.04 -23.83
N THR A 826 21.48 -9.15 -24.50
CA THR A 826 21.84 -9.41 -25.90
C THR A 826 21.48 -8.22 -26.79
N GLY A 827 22.49 -7.63 -27.44
CA GLY A 827 22.33 -6.47 -28.33
C GLY A 827 22.04 -5.12 -27.65
N VAL A 828 21.95 -5.05 -26.31
CA VAL A 828 21.84 -3.78 -25.58
C VAL A 828 23.18 -3.03 -25.65
N GLN A 829 23.12 -1.73 -25.94
CA GLN A 829 24.30 -0.85 -26.03
C GLN A 829 24.27 0.31 -25.03
N GLN A 830 23.08 0.69 -24.55
CA GLN A 830 22.87 1.81 -23.64
C GLN A 830 21.65 1.58 -22.75
N ILE A 831 21.68 2.12 -21.54
CA ILE A 831 20.58 2.15 -20.59
C ILE A 831 20.40 3.58 -20.08
N ASP A 832 19.21 4.15 -20.26
CA ASP A 832 18.86 5.49 -19.80
C ASP A 832 17.92 5.41 -18.59
N LEU A 833 18.34 5.93 -17.43
CA LEU A 833 17.44 6.13 -16.30
C LEU A 833 16.81 7.53 -16.40
N TYR A 834 15.49 7.59 -16.50
CA TYR A 834 14.72 8.84 -16.47
C TYR A 834 14.55 9.26 -15.01
N VAL A 835 15.15 10.39 -14.65
CA VAL A 835 15.28 10.83 -13.25
C VAL A 835 14.86 12.28 -13.03
N GLN A 836 14.48 12.59 -11.80
CA GLN A 836 14.29 13.96 -11.32
C GLN A 836 15.20 14.23 -10.11
N VAL A 837 15.98 15.30 -10.19
CA VAL A 837 16.85 15.76 -9.09
C VAL A 837 16.32 17.10 -8.59
N SER A 838 15.18 17.06 -7.90
CA SER A 838 14.45 18.26 -7.50
C SER A 838 15.04 18.94 -6.26
N THR A 839 15.26 20.26 -6.37
CA THR A 839 15.70 21.11 -5.26
C THR A 839 14.67 21.19 -4.12
N ARG A 840 13.37 20.98 -4.40
CA ARG A 840 12.29 21.02 -3.38
C ARG A 840 12.49 19.99 -2.26
N VAL A 841 12.98 18.80 -2.60
CA VAL A 841 13.28 17.71 -1.65
C VAL A 841 14.78 17.62 -1.33
N GLN A 842 15.54 18.67 -1.69
CA GLN A 842 16.99 18.78 -1.52
C GLN A 842 17.79 17.64 -2.17
N ALA A 843 17.30 17.10 -3.30
CA ALA A 843 17.95 16.00 -3.99
C ALA A 843 19.37 16.40 -4.45
N LYS A 844 20.37 15.54 -4.23
CA LYS A 844 21.80 15.85 -4.45
C LYS A 844 22.32 15.54 -5.85
N GLY A 845 21.64 14.67 -6.59
CA GLY A 845 22.16 14.09 -7.82
C GLY A 845 23.24 13.04 -7.55
N GLY A 846 23.98 12.66 -8.60
CA GLY A 846 25.00 11.62 -8.52
C GLY A 846 25.26 10.94 -9.86
N GLN A 847 25.89 9.77 -9.82
CA GLN A 847 26.08 8.85 -10.94
C GLN A 847 25.40 7.51 -10.66
N VAL A 848 25.20 6.71 -11.71
CA VAL A 848 24.66 5.35 -11.63
C VAL A 848 25.67 4.40 -12.26
N GLU A 849 26.10 3.39 -11.50
CA GLU A 849 26.87 2.26 -11.98
C GLU A 849 25.91 1.11 -12.36
N VAL A 850 26.15 0.43 -13.47
CA VAL A 850 25.41 -0.80 -13.85
C VAL A 850 26.32 -2.01 -13.69
N ARG A 851 25.88 -2.97 -12.88
CA ARG A 851 26.66 -4.15 -12.47
C ARG A 851 25.91 -5.45 -12.71
N LEU A 852 26.66 -6.52 -12.98
CA LEU A 852 26.13 -7.86 -13.25
C LEU A 852 26.24 -8.79 -12.03
N GLY A 853 25.23 -9.64 -11.84
CA GLY A 853 25.19 -10.73 -10.86
C GLY A 853 24.89 -10.28 -9.43
N SER A 854 25.52 -9.19 -8.96
CA SER A 854 25.30 -8.61 -7.64
C SER A 854 25.61 -7.10 -7.61
N PRO A 855 25.23 -6.36 -6.56
CA PRO A 855 25.60 -4.95 -6.38
C PRO A 855 27.12 -4.70 -6.34
N THR A 856 27.93 -5.72 -6.04
CA THR A 856 29.40 -5.65 -6.04
C THR A 856 30.04 -6.34 -7.24
N GLY A 857 29.24 -6.87 -8.16
CA GLY A 857 29.68 -7.64 -9.31
C GLY A 857 30.27 -6.81 -10.44
N ALA A 858 30.45 -7.43 -11.60
CA ALA A 858 31.19 -6.86 -12.73
C ALA A 858 30.53 -5.57 -13.24
N LEU A 859 31.29 -4.47 -13.25
CA LEU A 859 30.86 -3.16 -13.74
C LEU A 859 30.84 -3.15 -15.27
N ILE A 860 29.67 -2.87 -15.86
CA ILE A 860 29.47 -2.82 -17.33
C ILE A 860 29.12 -1.43 -17.87
N GLY A 861 28.97 -0.43 -16.99
CA GLY A 861 28.82 0.95 -17.40
C GLY A 861 28.66 1.90 -16.21
N THR A 862 28.91 3.19 -16.44
CA THR A 862 28.69 4.27 -15.48
C THR A 862 28.02 5.45 -16.19
N SER A 863 27.07 6.11 -15.54
CA SER A 863 26.32 7.21 -16.15
C SER A 863 27.11 8.52 -16.21
N ASN A 864 26.66 9.45 -17.05
CA ASN A 864 26.92 10.87 -16.79
C ASN A 864 26.42 11.24 -15.38
N ALA A 865 27.08 12.20 -14.74
CA ALA A 865 26.57 12.76 -13.50
C ALA A 865 25.29 13.57 -13.78
N VAL A 866 24.27 13.38 -12.95
CA VAL A 866 23.06 14.21 -12.93
C VAL A 866 23.13 15.15 -11.73
N ALA A 867 22.79 16.43 -11.94
CA ALA A 867 22.89 17.48 -10.94
C ALA A 867 21.51 18.02 -10.55
N PRO A 868 21.36 18.67 -9.38
CA PRO A 868 20.10 19.28 -8.96
C PRO A 868 19.61 20.31 -9.96
N LYS A 869 18.31 20.29 -10.25
CA LYS A 869 17.64 21.20 -11.17
C LYS A 869 16.35 21.70 -10.57
N GLU A 870 16.16 23.02 -10.61
CA GLU A 870 14.87 23.62 -10.31
C GLU A 870 13.86 23.19 -11.38
N GLN A 871 12.82 22.46 -10.97
CA GLN A 871 11.78 21.97 -11.87
C GLN A 871 10.52 22.80 -11.66
N ALA A 872 10.20 23.65 -12.64
CA ALA A 872 8.89 24.28 -12.72
C ALA A 872 7.80 23.20 -12.87
N PHE A 873 6.66 23.38 -12.19
CA PHE A 873 5.47 22.54 -12.35
C PHE A 873 4.81 22.75 -13.72
N MET A 874 5.44 22.26 -14.78
CA MET A 874 4.85 22.21 -16.11
C MET A 874 3.87 21.05 -16.19
N ARG A 875 2.61 21.35 -16.53
CA ARG A 875 1.63 20.33 -16.94
C ARG A 875 1.85 20.00 -18.43
N PRO A 876 1.60 18.74 -18.87
CA PRO A 876 1.56 18.44 -20.30
C PRO A 876 0.52 19.33 -20.99
N PRO A 877 0.78 19.85 -22.21
CA PRO A 877 -0.24 20.53 -23.00
C PRO A 877 -1.44 19.61 -23.27
N ALA A 878 -2.64 20.18 -23.37
CA ALA A 878 -3.85 19.42 -23.64
C ALA A 878 -3.72 18.63 -24.96
N GLY A 879 -4.06 17.34 -24.93
CA GLY A 879 -3.95 16.43 -26.07
C GLY A 879 -2.57 15.77 -26.27
N VAL A 880 -1.56 16.11 -25.46
CA VAL A 880 -0.25 15.44 -25.50
C VAL A 880 -0.20 14.27 -24.52
N ASN A 881 0.37 13.13 -24.91
CA ASN A 881 0.55 11.97 -24.04
C ASN A 881 1.43 12.34 -22.81
N PRO A 882 0.94 12.24 -21.56
CA PRO A 882 1.69 12.64 -20.37
C PRO A 882 2.94 11.80 -20.06
N ILE A 883 3.05 10.59 -20.61
CA ILE A 883 4.23 9.72 -20.45
C ILE A 883 5.30 10.17 -21.44
N GLU A 884 4.97 10.32 -22.71
CA GLU A 884 5.92 10.77 -23.75
C GLU A 884 6.42 12.19 -23.46
N TRP A 885 5.53 13.09 -23.06
CA TRP A 885 5.91 14.44 -22.66
C TRP A 885 6.87 14.44 -21.46
N ARG A 886 6.67 13.55 -20.46
CA ARG A 886 7.64 13.37 -19.37
C ARG A 886 8.97 12.82 -19.87
N ARG A 887 8.97 11.75 -20.68
CA ARG A 887 10.20 11.16 -21.28
C ARG A 887 11.01 12.19 -22.07
N GLN A 888 10.36 13.10 -22.80
CA GLN A 888 11.03 14.16 -23.56
C GLN A 888 11.63 15.27 -22.69
N ASN A 889 11.05 15.55 -21.52
CA ASN A 889 11.46 16.65 -20.63
C ASN A 889 12.28 16.22 -19.40
N ALA A 890 12.38 14.90 -19.15
CA ALA A 890 13.09 14.34 -18.02
C ALA A 890 14.61 14.44 -18.15
N THR A 891 15.29 14.51 -17.01
CA THR A 891 16.76 14.38 -16.95
C THR A 891 17.11 12.90 -17.11
N LYS A 892 18.12 12.60 -17.93
CA LYS A 892 18.61 11.22 -18.12
C LYS A 892 19.94 11.03 -17.38
N ALA A 893 20.06 9.92 -16.65
CA ALA A 893 21.35 9.32 -16.32
C ALA A 893 21.60 8.22 -17.37
N GLN A 894 22.40 8.54 -18.38
CA GLN A 894 22.67 7.72 -19.55
C GLN A 894 23.91 6.86 -19.31
N VAL A 895 23.75 5.53 -19.37
CA VAL A 895 24.81 4.55 -19.18
C VAL A 895 25.09 3.86 -20.52
N VAL A 896 26.19 4.21 -21.17
CA VAL A 896 26.68 3.44 -22.33
C VAL A 896 27.42 2.20 -21.83
N LEU A 897 27.06 1.03 -22.36
CA LEU A 897 27.72 -0.21 -21.96
C LEU A 897 29.14 -0.28 -22.52
N SER A 898 30.10 -0.59 -21.65
CA SER A 898 31.54 -0.65 -21.96
C SER A 898 31.93 -1.85 -22.80
N GLN A 899 31.14 -2.92 -22.74
CA GLN A 899 31.29 -4.16 -23.49
C GLN A 899 29.91 -4.74 -23.84
N ALA A 900 29.84 -5.55 -24.89
CA ALA A 900 28.65 -6.35 -25.16
C ALA A 900 28.47 -7.41 -24.07
N VAL A 901 27.22 -7.66 -23.70
CA VAL A 901 26.83 -8.69 -22.74
C VAL A 901 25.74 -9.53 -23.40
N GLU A 902 25.93 -10.84 -23.42
CA GLU A 902 25.04 -11.78 -24.09
C GLU A 902 24.21 -12.56 -23.05
N GLY A 903 22.96 -12.86 -23.42
CA GLY A 903 22.02 -13.62 -22.61
C GLY A 903 21.47 -12.92 -21.37
N LYS A 904 20.65 -13.66 -20.62
CA LYS A 904 20.04 -13.25 -19.35
C LYS A 904 21.08 -12.99 -18.26
N GLN A 905 20.90 -11.91 -17.53
CA GLN A 905 21.71 -11.50 -16.39
C GLN A 905 20.85 -10.90 -15.28
N ASN A 906 21.30 -11.05 -14.04
CA ASN A 906 20.82 -10.21 -12.95
C ASN A 906 21.57 -8.88 -12.99
N ILE A 907 20.84 -7.78 -13.04
CA ILE A 907 21.39 -6.42 -13.23
C ILE A 907 21.12 -5.55 -12.00
N TYR A 908 22.11 -4.76 -11.62
CA TYR A 908 22.07 -3.89 -10.44
C TYR A 908 22.50 -2.48 -10.81
N PHE A 909 21.64 -1.51 -10.48
CA PHE A 909 21.90 -0.08 -10.55
C PHE A 909 22.39 0.38 -9.18
N VAL A 910 23.66 0.78 -9.08
CA VAL A 910 24.28 1.27 -7.83
C VAL A 910 24.49 2.77 -7.93
N PHE A 911 23.88 3.51 -7.02
CA PHE A 911 23.82 4.97 -7.07
C PHE A 911 24.95 5.59 -6.23
N LYS A 912 25.74 6.45 -6.87
CA LYS A 912 27.01 6.96 -6.36
C LYS A 912 26.93 8.47 -6.14
N ASN A 913 27.12 8.89 -4.90
CA ASN A 913 27.42 10.27 -4.52
C ASN A 913 28.15 10.27 -3.17
N PRO A 914 29.49 10.16 -3.14
CA PRO A 914 30.26 10.00 -1.90
C PRO A 914 30.17 11.18 -0.90
N GLN A 915 29.49 12.27 -1.24
CA GLN A 915 29.23 13.40 -0.35
C GLN A 915 27.83 13.37 0.28
N ALA A 916 26.95 12.48 -0.18
CA ALA A 916 25.59 12.35 0.33
C ALA A 916 25.53 11.49 1.59
N LYS A 917 24.80 11.95 2.60
CA LYS A 917 24.45 11.17 3.81
C LYS A 917 23.47 10.05 3.45
N PRO A 918 23.36 8.96 4.24
CA PRO A 918 22.50 7.81 3.92
C PRO A 918 21.02 8.17 3.68
N GLU A 919 20.53 9.23 4.32
CA GLU A 919 19.13 9.68 4.27
C GLU A 919 18.89 10.73 3.16
N GLU A 920 19.94 11.21 2.46
CA GLU A 920 19.82 12.25 1.44
C GLU A 920 19.38 11.67 0.10
N ILE A 921 18.19 12.08 -0.36
CA ILE A 921 17.72 11.79 -1.72
C ILE A 921 18.81 12.17 -2.73
N LEU A 922 19.23 11.20 -3.54
CA LEU A 922 20.05 11.42 -4.72
C LEU A 922 19.16 11.84 -5.88
N MET A 923 18.10 11.07 -6.17
CA MET A 923 17.19 11.28 -7.30
C MET A 923 15.90 10.48 -7.18
N ASN A 924 14.83 10.95 -7.83
CA ASN A 924 13.60 10.17 -8.11
C ASN A 924 13.79 9.42 -9.43
N ILE A 925 13.62 8.10 -9.46
CA ILE A 925 13.57 7.31 -10.70
C ILE A 925 12.13 7.25 -11.20
N GLN A 926 11.91 7.57 -12.47
CA GLN A 926 10.60 7.50 -13.10
C GLN A 926 10.44 6.22 -13.93
N GLU A 927 11.40 5.95 -14.81
CA GLU A 927 11.46 4.76 -15.68
C GLU A 927 12.93 4.45 -16.02
N ILE A 928 13.22 3.21 -16.42
CA ILE A 928 14.54 2.77 -16.89
C ILE A 928 14.38 2.21 -18.31
N ARG A 929 15.07 2.77 -19.30
CA ARG A 929 14.97 2.35 -20.71
C ARG A 929 16.24 1.67 -21.20
N PHE A 930 16.09 0.50 -21.82
CA PHE A 930 17.16 -0.24 -22.49
C PHE A 930 17.16 0.11 -23.98
N MET A 931 18.34 0.13 -24.61
CA MET A 931 18.46 0.50 -26.02
C MET A 931 19.49 -0.37 -26.74
N ASN A 932 19.16 -0.78 -27.96
CA ASN A 932 20.04 -1.53 -28.87
C ASN A 932 20.92 -0.62 -29.76
N VAL A 933 20.86 0.69 -29.55
CA VAL A 933 21.66 1.73 -30.20
C VAL A 933 22.12 2.73 -29.16
N ARG A 934 23.15 3.52 -29.49
CA ARG A 934 23.62 4.64 -28.66
C ARG A 934 22.95 5.94 -29.15
N GLU A 935 22.39 6.72 -28.22
CA GLU A 935 21.77 8.05 -28.48
C GLU A 935 22.75 9.19 -28.16
#